data_AF-A0A9N8HJK9-F1
#
_entry.id   AF-A0A9N8HJK9-F1
#
_cell.length_a   1.000
_cell.length_b   1.000
_cell.length_c   1.000
_cell.angle_alpha   90.00
_cell.angle_beta   90.00
_cell.angle_gamma   90.00
#
_symmetry.space_group_name_H-M   'P 1'
#
loop_
_entity.id
_entity.type
_entity.pdbx_description
1 polymer ?
#
loop_
_entity_poly.entity_id
_entity_poly.type
_entity_poly.pdbx_seq_one_letter_code
_entity_poly.pdbx_strand_id
1 'polypeptide(L)'
;MATNNSNNNNNDKPIIRHRQVVSRRRRDGLIRYASDTTSQNGEDGIIARIFDCLPPSSCRYCVDIGAWDGKHLSNTYSLLVTNGNTSSNTKWKGLLVEADPHKFQDLSALHTPRGNICIQAAISTTPKSPHRLEKLLHEHSPDFPLDFDFLCIDIDGSDYWVLDGLFRNSPFRPKLICIEFNPTMPQDLIYIPPRNDSIRHGASIAALVELAQEFHYVLVETTLFNAFFVPQTLFQQYLVDEVPDDRSIEALQQVTMGTSLYQLYDGTLKVWGCKKLLWHRMAMDETKLQMLPPAQRQFPFAPSSAADSTFQDAAVVDMSAILGPTQQQTTTYQQQQCADELLQRLAADGFALVRGTGLSRHVCHEALQITKAFLTDADETVRRSCLTKDRARRGYSPMCTENFASLIGTHGPNDLVRKFRMGPPTTTQDITNNNNGTNSNSLLQPNIWPTDETWDAQLAAAFQTTMEDYYQSACEVANAIVAAIADAMQRQHPELSLDVLLLPDKHNSAAHTSILTLLGYTVGTRHKPGKKNSSKSPLVASHTDVGVITMLLFDGPGCAKLQRSDGSGGWVDVQLPSVVPEDPILVINIGDCLSELTHHVLPSTLHRVVADTKCKDPRHCLALFMGLDPAASLTIQGETIFYEDWRKRRIARSQQVLKEASNKE
;
A
#
# COMPACT_ATOMS: atom_id res chain seq x y z
N MET A 1 1.20 54.70 1.81
CA MET A 1 2.39 54.18 2.50
C MET A 1 2.38 52.68 2.37
N ALA A 2 3.42 52.15 1.73
CA ALA A 2 3.61 50.74 1.44
C ALA A 2 4.07 49.99 2.70
N THR A 3 3.56 48.76 2.87
CA THR A 3 4.36 47.63 3.34
C THR A 3 3.80 46.35 2.71
N ASN A 4 4.13 46.16 1.42
CA ASN A 4 4.28 44.83 0.84
C ASN A 4 5.46 44.17 1.57
N ASN A 5 5.19 43.15 2.38
CA ASN A 5 6.17 42.10 2.65
C ASN A 5 5.50 40.86 3.27
N SER A 6 5.03 39.97 2.41
CA SER A 6 4.97 38.54 2.71
C SER A 6 5.07 37.73 1.42
N ASN A 7 6.26 37.73 0.82
CA ASN A 7 6.71 36.61 -0.01
C ASN A 7 6.87 35.38 0.91
N ASN A 8 5.75 34.77 1.31
CA ASN A 8 5.74 33.39 1.76
C ASN A 8 5.59 32.54 0.50
N ASN A 9 6.72 31.99 0.02
CA ASN A 9 6.73 30.85 -0.88
C ASN A 9 6.07 29.66 -0.16
N ASN A 10 4.74 29.60 -0.19
CA ASN A 10 3.93 28.53 0.38
C ASN A 10 3.63 27.48 -0.69
N ASN A 11 4.61 27.19 -1.56
CA ASN A 11 4.49 26.27 -2.70
C ASN A 11 4.61 24.79 -2.30
N ASP A 12 4.85 24.47 -1.04
CA ASP A 12 5.01 23.08 -0.56
C ASP A 12 3.68 22.33 -0.41
N LYS A 13 2.53 22.98 -0.62
CA LYS A 13 1.21 22.36 -0.53
C LYS A 13 0.40 22.56 -1.81
N PRO A 14 -0.40 21.56 -2.23
CA PRO A 14 -1.25 21.71 -3.40
C PRO A 14 -2.30 22.82 -3.19
N ILE A 15 -2.44 23.69 -4.17
CA ILE A 15 -3.49 24.71 -4.19
C ILE A 15 -4.77 24.05 -4.70
N ILE A 16 -5.71 23.81 -3.79
CA ILE A 16 -7.00 23.21 -4.13
C ILE A 16 -8.05 24.32 -4.13
N ARG A 17 -8.75 24.50 -5.25
CA ARG A 17 -9.82 25.49 -5.40
C ARG A 17 -11.02 24.86 -6.10
N HIS A 18 -12.21 25.25 -5.66
CA HIS A 18 -13.44 24.84 -6.32
C HIS A 18 -13.66 25.67 -7.58
N ARG A 19 -13.64 25.02 -8.74
CA ARG A 19 -14.16 25.60 -9.98
C ARG A 19 -15.68 25.41 -9.98
N GLN A 20 -16.44 26.50 -9.98
CA GLN A 20 -17.89 26.43 -10.18
C GLN A 20 -18.17 25.85 -11.56
N VAL A 21 -18.86 24.71 -11.59
CA VAL A 21 -19.35 24.08 -12.81
C VAL A 21 -20.69 24.72 -13.16
N VAL A 22 -20.93 24.99 -14.45
CA VAL A 22 -22.24 25.46 -14.90
C VAL A 22 -23.25 24.34 -14.64
N SER A 23 -24.21 24.58 -13.75
CA SER A 23 -25.26 23.61 -13.45
C SER A 23 -26.16 23.43 -14.67
N ARG A 24 -26.47 22.18 -15.01
CA ARG A 24 -27.53 21.85 -15.98
C ARG A 24 -28.93 21.96 -15.36
N ARG A 25 -29.00 22.03 -14.02
CA ARG A 25 -30.27 22.10 -13.30
C ARG A 25 -31.06 23.34 -13.70
N ARG A 26 -32.22 23.10 -14.29
CA ARG A 26 -33.24 24.08 -14.65
C ARG A 26 -33.99 24.49 -13.39
N ARG A 27 -34.26 25.79 -13.24
CA ARG A 27 -34.98 26.38 -12.09
C ARG A 27 -36.28 27.06 -12.46
N ASP A 28 -36.65 26.95 -13.73
CA ASP A 28 -37.85 27.52 -14.34
C ASP A 28 -39.04 26.55 -14.30
N GLY A 29 -38.86 25.32 -13.83
CA GLY A 29 -39.92 24.31 -13.63
C GLY A 29 -40.61 24.35 -12.26
N LEU A 30 -41.11 23.21 -11.80
CA LEU A 30 -41.85 23.05 -10.54
C LEU A 30 -41.06 23.52 -9.30
N ILE A 31 -39.74 23.39 -9.28
CA ILE A 31 -38.89 23.88 -8.18
C ILE A 31 -39.06 25.37 -7.86
N ARG A 32 -39.59 26.19 -8.78
CA ARG A 32 -39.90 27.62 -8.54
C ARG A 32 -40.99 27.83 -7.49
N TYR A 33 -41.80 26.81 -7.24
CA TYR A 33 -42.86 26.81 -6.24
C TYR A 33 -42.41 26.21 -4.90
N ALA A 34 -41.13 25.84 -4.75
CA ALA A 34 -40.60 25.27 -3.51
C ALA A 34 -40.90 26.17 -2.30
N SER A 35 -41.56 25.59 -1.29
CA SER A 35 -41.83 26.21 0.01
C SER A 35 -42.03 25.14 1.06
N ASP A 36 -41.73 25.45 2.33
CA ASP A 36 -41.84 24.52 3.47
C ASP A 36 -42.82 25.06 4.52
N THR A 37 -43.91 24.33 4.76
CA THR A 37 -44.77 24.50 5.94
C THR A 37 -44.34 23.52 7.02
N THR A 38 -44.16 22.26 6.62
CA THR A 38 -43.65 21.18 7.45
C THR A 38 -42.59 20.35 6.76
N SER A 39 -42.50 20.37 5.42
CA SER A 39 -41.45 19.69 4.65
C SER A 39 -40.05 20.28 4.88
N GLN A 40 -39.03 19.69 4.24
CA GLN A 40 -37.62 20.05 4.48
C GLN A 40 -36.96 20.88 3.36
N ASN A 41 -37.35 20.65 2.11
CA ASN A 41 -36.61 21.14 0.94
C ASN A 41 -37.52 21.63 -0.19
N GLY A 42 -38.71 22.10 0.15
CA GLY A 42 -39.66 22.74 -0.74
C GLY A 42 -40.81 21.86 -1.20
N GLU A 43 -40.92 20.65 -0.68
CA GLU A 43 -41.91 19.66 -1.12
C GLU A 43 -43.35 20.17 -0.99
N ASP A 44 -43.72 20.83 0.11
CA ASP A 44 -45.09 21.34 0.33
C ASP A 44 -45.59 22.19 -0.85
N GLY A 45 -44.73 23.10 -1.34
CA GLY A 45 -45.08 24.00 -2.43
C GLY A 45 -45.15 23.33 -3.80
N ILE A 46 -44.25 22.37 -4.06
CA ILE A 46 -44.26 21.56 -5.29
C ILE A 46 -45.52 20.69 -5.33
N ILE A 47 -45.84 20.03 -4.22
CA ILE A 47 -47.02 19.16 -4.08
C ILE A 47 -48.29 19.99 -4.29
N ALA A 48 -48.40 21.16 -3.62
CA ALA A 48 -49.55 22.05 -3.78
C ALA A 48 -49.72 22.47 -5.25
N ARG A 49 -48.64 22.88 -5.92
CA ARG A 49 -48.70 23.29 -7.33
C ARG A 49 -49.18 22.16 -8.24
N ILE A 50 -48.65 20.94 -8.07
CA ILE A 50 -49.06 19.79 -8.87
C ILE A 50 -50.56 19.56 -8.71
N PHE A 51 -51.10 19.57 -7.48
CA PHE A 51 -52.53 19.36 -7.25
C PHE A 51 -53.44 20.52 -7.68
N ASP A 52 -52.93 21.76 -7.75
CA ASP A 52 -53.64 22.89 -8.38
C ASP A 52 -53.75 22.72 -9.91
N CYS A 53 -52.82 22.00 -10.54
CA CYS A 53 -52.85 21.73 -11.99
C CYS A 53 -53.72 20.51 -12.35
N LEU A 54 -53.80 19.52 -11.45
CA LEU A 54 -54.62 18.33 -11.64
C LEU A 54 -56.13 18.63 -11.50
N PRO A 55 -57.02 17.82 -12.10
CA PRO A 55 -58.46 18.02 -12.01
C PRO A 55 -58.94 18.20 -10.58
N PRO A 56 -59.86 19.14 -10.31
CA PRO A 56 -60.39 19.36 -8.97
C PRO A 56 -61.17 18.13 -8.50
N SER A 57 -61.08 17.85 -7.20
CA SER A 57 -61.83 16.78 -6.54
C SER A 57 -62.38 17.28 -5.21
N SER A 58 -63.61 16.90 -4.85
CA SER A 58 -64.16 17.23 -3.52
C SER A 58 -63.48 16.44 -2.39
N CYS A 59 -62.87 15.29 -2.71
CA CYS A 59 -62.17 14.44 -1.76
C CYS A 59 -60.92 13.84 -2.39
N ARG A 60 -59.78 13.94 -1.71
CA ARG A 60 -58.51 13.35 -2.13
C ARG A 60 -57.94 12.42 -1.08
N TYR A 61 -57.11 11.49 -1.51
CA TYR A 61 -56.54 10.44 -0.68
C TYR A 61 -55.01 10.48 -0.74
N CYS A 62 -54.36 10.40 0.41
CA CYS A 62 -52.91 10.24 0.48
C CYS A 62 -52.50 9.05 1.35
N VAL A 63 -51.35 8.49 1.02
CA VAL A 63 -50.68 7.44 1.77
C VAL A 63 -49.29 7.96 2.14
N ASP A 64 -48.94 7.90 3.43
CA ASP A 64 -47.63 8.31 3.94
C ASP A 64 -47.00 7.15 4.70
N ILE A 65 -45.76 6.81 4.36
CA ILE A 65 -45.05 5.67 4.92
C ILE A 65 -43.72 6.15 5.48
N GLY A 66 -43.49 5.87 6.77
CA GLY A 66 -42.48 6.58 7.54
C GLY A 66 -43.00 7.93 8.02
N ALA A 67 -44.28 8.01 8.35
CA ALA A 67 -44.97 9.25 8.68
C ALA A 67 -44.46 9.93 9.96
N TRP A 68 -43.63 9.24 10.75
CA TRP A 68 -43.02 9.71 11.99
C TRP A 68 -44.06 10.21 13.00
N ASP A 69 -43.99 11.46 13.43
CA ASP A 69 -45.00 12.08 14.31
C ASP A 69 -46.19 12.72 13.54
N GLY A 70 -46.21 12.55 12.22
CA GLY A 70 -47.23 13.09 11.31
C GLY A 70 -47.09 14.58 11.02
N LYS A 71 -46.06 15.27 11.54
CA LYS A 71 -45.91 16.72 11.39
C LYS A 71 -44.50 17.15 11.02
N HIS A 72 -43.49 16.70 11.73
CA HIS A 72 -42.13 17.15 11.50
C HIS A 72 -41.57 16.53 10.22
N LEU A 73 -41.11 17.38 9.30
CA LEU A 73 -40.62 17.00 7.97
C LEU A 73 -41.65 16.24 7.13
N SER A 74 -42.94 16.34 7.47
CA SER A 74 -44.01 15.63 6.77
C SER A 74 -44.37 16.31 5.45
N ASN A 75 -44.42 15.50 4.39
CA ASN A 75 -44.91 15.90 3.07
C ASN A 75 -46.45 15.83 2.95
N THR A 76 -47.15 15.30 3.95
CA THR A 76 -48.62 15.14 3.93
C THR A 76 -49.36 15.99 4.97
N TYR A 77 -48.68 16.50 6.00
CA TYR A 77 -49.30 17.28 7.08
C TYR A 77 -50.11 18.47 6.55
N SER A 78 -49.54 19.25 5.63
CA SER A 78 -50.22 20.41 5.05
C SER A 78 -51.55 20.00 4.39
N LEU A 79 -51.57 18.89 3.67
CA LEU A 79 -52.78 18.37 3.02
C LEU A 79 -53.83 17.94 4.05
N LEU A 80 -53.40 17.24 5.10
CA LEU A 80 -54.28 16.57 6.06
C LEU A 80 -54.77 17.46 7.21
N VAL A 81 -54.06 18.54 7.53
CA VAL A 81 -54.32 19.37 8.70
C VAL A 81 -54.65 20.81 8.34
N THR A 82 -53.94 21.40 7.40
CA THR A 82 -54.14 22.80 7.00
C THR A 82 -54.97 22.95 5.73
N ASN A 83 -55.46 21.84 5.15
CA ASN A 83 -56.13 21.74 3.84
C ASN A 83 -55.25 22.19 2.65
N GLY A 84 -53.94 22.31 2.87
CA GLY A 84 -52.95 22.82 1.93
C GLY A 84 -53.19 24.28 1.55
N ASN A 85 -52.16 24.99 1.08
CA ASN A 85 -52.34 26.25 0.34
C ASN A 85 -52.98 26.02 -1.04
N THR A 86 -53.79 24.97 -1.20
CA THR A 86 -54.48 24.70 -2.46
C THR A 86 -55.68 25.62 -2.56
N SER A 87 -55.94 26.12 -3.77
CA SER A 87 -57.02 27.07 -4.06
C SER A 87 -58.45 26.49 -3.92
N SER A 88 -58.58 25.26 -3.41
CA SER A 88 -59.81 24.47 -3.43
C SER A 88 -60.26 24.02 -2.03
N ASN A 89 -61.58 23.98 -1.79
CA ASN A 89 -62.20 23.40 -0.58
C ASN A 89 -62.11 21.85 -0.54
N THR A 90 -61.00 21.27 -1.00
CA THR A 90 -60.81 19.82 -1.09
C THR A 90 -60.59 19.22 0.29
N LYS A 91 -61.34 18.15 0.62
CA LYS A 91 -61.10 17.38 1.84
C LYS A 91 -60.07 16.28 1.58
N TRP A 92 -59.03 16.19 2.40
CA TRP A 92 -58.07 15.09 2.34
C TRP A 92 -58.37 13.99 3.35
N LYS A 93 -58.04 12.76 2.99
CA LYS A 93 -58.05 11.58 3.87
C LYS A 93 -56.71 10.88 3.75
N GLY A 94 -56.10 10.56 4.89
CA GLY A 94 -54.78 9.93 4.96
C GLY A 94 -54.85 8.49 5.46
N LEU A 95 -53.95 7.66 4.93
CA LEU A 95 -53.49 6.44 5.57
C LEU A 95 -51.99 6.60 5.87
N LEU A 96 -51.64 6.55 7.15
CA LEU A 96 -50.32 6.93 7.66
C LEU A 96 -49.72 5.72 8.39
N VAL A 97 -48.50 5.33 8.00
CA VAL A 97 -47.81 4.18 8.58
C VAL A 97 -46.54 4.62 9.29
N GLU A 98 -46.39 4.22 10.54
CA GLU A 98 -45.19 4.48 11.36
C GLU A 98 -44.77 3.22 12.12
N ALA A 99 -43.47 2.94 12.16
CA ALA A 99 -42.92 1.74 12.78
C ALA A 99 -42.62 1.94 14.28
N ASP A 100 -42.09 3.10 14.65
CA ASP A 100 -41.71 3.42 16.01
C ASP A 100 -42.94 3.63 16.91
N PRO A 101 -43.08 2.88 18.02
CA PRO A 101 -44.25 2.97 18.89
C PRO A 101 -44.47 4.35 19.51
N HIS A 102 -43.40 5.10 19.81
CA HIS A 102 -43.52 6.41 20.44
C HIS A 102 -43.97 7.46 19.42
N LYS A 103 -43.38 7.46 18.24
CA LYS A 103 -43.76 8.35 17.14
C LYS A 103 -45.14 8.04 16.60
N PHE A 104 -45.50 6.76 16.54
CA PHE A 104 -46.87 6.34 16.24
C PHE A 104 -47.90 6.90 17.24
N GLN A 105 -47.59 7.00 18.53
CA GLN A 105 -48.50 7.60 19.51
C GLN A 105 -48.77 9.08 19.19
N ASP A 106 -47.71 9.84 18.87
CA ASP A 106 -47.83 11.25 18.47
C ASP A 106 -48.63 11.39 17.16
N LEU A 107 -48.30 10.58 16.15
CA LEU A 107 -49.01 10.50 14.86
C LEU A 107 -50.51 10.22 15.06
N SER A 108 -50.84 9.21 15.85
CA SER A 108 -52.22 8.79 16.09
C SER A 108 -53.00 9.85 16.87
N ALA A 109 -52.40 10.47 17.89
CA ALA A 109 -53.01 11.56 18.65
C ALA A 109 -53.34 12.76 17.75
N LEU A 110 -52.51 13.02 16.73
CA LEU A 110 -52.71 14.09 15.77
C LEU A 110 -53.74 13.72 14.68
N HIS A 111 -53.65 12.54 14.08
CA HIS A 111 -54.37 12.24 12.83
C HIS A 111 -55.66 11.42 13.03
N THR A 112 -55.77 10.58 14.05
CA THR A 112 -56.98 9.78 14.30
C THR A 112 -58.22 10.64 14.57
N PRO A 113 -58.18 11.71 15.40
CA PRO A 113 -59.34 12.60 15.61
C PRO A 113 -59.80 13.34 14.34
N ARG A 114 -58.97 13.39 13.31
CA ARG A 114 -59.26 14.02 12.01
C ARG A 114 -59.86 13.04 10.99
N GLY A 115 -60.01 11.77 11.37
CA GLY A 115 -60.59 10.72 10.54
C GLY A 115 -59.60 10.07 9.57
N ASN A 116 -58.29 10.22 9.82
CA ASN A 116 -57.24 9.52 9.08
C ASN A 116 -56.98 8.14 9.70
N ILE A 117 -56.55 7.20 8.87
CA ILE A 117 -56.17 5.85 9.30
C ILE A 117 -54.70 5.88 9.70
N CYS A 118 -54.39 5.55 10.95
CA CYS A 118 -53.01 5.44 11.44
C CYS A 118 -52.68 3.97 11.74
N ILE A 119 -51.59 3.47 11.19
CA ILE A 119 -51.17 2.06 11.32
C ILE A 119 -49.77 2.02 11.95
N GLN A 120 -49.64 1.28 13.05
CA GLN A 120 -48.34 1.00 13.65
C GLN A 120 -47.74 -0.25 13.00
N ALA A 121 -46.85 -0.09 12.02
CA ALA A 121 -46.23 -1.21 11.36
C ALA A 121 -44.87 -0.84 10.76
N ALA A 122 -43.89 -1.74 10.89
CA ALA A 122 -42.70 -1.73 10.06
C ALA A 122 -43.06 -2.31 8.68
N ILE A 123 -42.98 -1.49 7.64
CA ILE A 123 -43.14 -1.96 6.26
C ILE A 123 -42.06 -2.98 5.94
N SER A 124 -42.48 -4.06 5.29
CA SER A 124 -41.59 -5.12 4.84
C SER A 124 -41.65 -5.25 3.34
N THR A 125 -40.50 -5.47 2.72
CA THR A 125 -40.35 -5.75 1.29
C THR A 125 -40.09 -7.22 1.02
N THR A 126 -39.96 -8.02 2.09
CA THR A 126 -39.76 -9.46 2.05
C THR A 126 -40.94 -10.15 1.35
N PRO A 127 -40.68 -11.07 0.39
CA PRO A 127 -41.74 -11.84 -0.26
C PRO A 127 -42.65 -12.52 0.77
N LYS A 128 -43.96 -12.48 0.52
CA LYS A 128 -45.02 -13.07 1.37
C LYS A 128 -45.21 -12.44 2.77
N SER A 129 -44.44 -11.42 3.16
CA SER A 129 -44.72 -10.66 4.39
C SER A 129 -46.16 -10.10 4.41
N PRO A 130 -46.90 -10.16 5.53
CA PRO A 130 -48.20 -9.50 5.65
C PRO A 130 -48.07 -7.97 5.70
N HIS A 131 -46.90 -7.44 6.07
CA HIS A 131 -46.66 -6.00 6.23
C HIS A 131 -46.15 -5.32 4.95
N ARG A 132 -46.46 -5.89 3.78
CA ARG A 132 -46.24 -5.19 2.51
C ARG A 132 -47.29 -4.11 2.34
N LEU A 133 -46.93 -2.98 1.73
CA LEU A 133 -47.81 -1.82 1.58
C LEU A 133 -49.17 -2.18 0.97
N GLU A 134 -49.18 -2.93 -0.14
CA GLU A 134 -50.42 -3.27 -0.83
C GLU A 134 -51.36 -4.16 0.00
N LYS A 135 -50.80 -4.92 0.96
CA LYS A 135 -51.58 -5.74 1.90
C LYS A 135 -52.17 -4.89 3.02
N LEU A 136 -51.40 -3.95 3.58
CA LEU A 136 -51.89 -3.03 4.59
C LEU A 136 -53.01 -2.14 4.06
N LEU A 137 -52.87 -1.62 2.83
CA LEU A 137 -53.91 -0.86 2.15
C LEU A 137 -55.21 -1.66 2.03
N HIS A 138 -55.12 -2.88 1.50
CA HIS A 138 -56.30 -3.75 1.32
C HIS A 138 -56.94 -4.14 2.66
N GLU A 139 -56.16 -4.38 3.71
CA GLU A 139 -56.67 -4.84 5.01
C GLU A 139 -57.36 -3.72 5.79
N HIS A 140 -56.77 -2.52 5.80
CA HIS A 140 -57.26 -1.39 6.60
C HIS A 140 -58.23 -0.48 5.83
N SER A 141 -58.22 -0.55 4.49
CA SER A 141 -59.16 0.18 3.65
C SER A 141 -59.44 -0.59 2.35
N PRO A 142 -60.32 -1.61 2.38
CA PRO A 142 -60.65 -2.42 1.20
C PRO A 142 -61.16 -1.61 0.01
N ASP A 143 -61.85 -0.49 0.27
CA ASP A 143 -62.41 0.42 -0.73
C ASP A 143 -61.46 1.61 -1.05
N PHE A 144 -60.17 1.52 -0.71
CA PHE A 144 -59.21 2.59 -1.01
C PHE A 144 -59.08 2.78 -2.53
N PRO A 145 -59.15 4.02 -3.05
CA PRO A 145 -59.10 4.24 -4.49
C PRO A 145 -57.82 3.69 -5.11
N LEU A 146 -57.96 2.92 -6.20
CA LEU A 146 -56.80 2.36 -6.89
C LEU A 146 -55.88 3.46 -7.46
N ASP A 147 -56.46 4.58 -7.87
CA ASP A 147 -55.79 5.76 -8.40
C ASP A 147 -55.73 6.91 -7.39
N PHE A 148 -55.49 6.60 -6.10
CA PHE A 148 -55.42 7.61 -5.06
C PHE A 148 -54.41 8.74 -5.36
N ASP A 149 -54.60 9.90 -4.76
CA ASP A 149 -53.98 11.12 -5.25
C ASP A 149 -52.48 11.21 -4.95
N PHE A 150 -52.05 10.88 -3.72
CA PHE A 150 -50.66 11.10 -3.30
C PHE A 150 -50.07 9.91 -2.53
N LEU A 151 -48.88 9.46 -2.95
CA LEU A 151 -48.07 8.49 -2.23
C LEU A 151 -46.74 9.14 -1.80
N CYS A 152 -46.48 9.14 -0.50
CA CYS A 152 -45.20 9.53 0.10
C CYS A 152 -44.50 8.28 0.65
N ILE A 153 -43.26 8.05 0.25
CA ILE A 153 -42.41 6.94 0.71
C ILE A 153 -41.10 7.51 1.24
N ASP A 154 -40.90 7.40 2.54
CA ASP A 154 -39.69 7.82 3.23
C ASP A 154 -39.41 6.88 4.42
N ILE A 155 -38.82 5.72 4.14
CA ILE A 155 -38.51 4.70 5.18
C ILE A 155 -37.00 4.46 5.35
N ASP A 156 -36.18 5.42 4.92
CA ASP A 156 -34.72 5.45 5.04
C ASP A 156 -34.00 4.19 4.49
N GLY A 157 -34.46 3.55 3.41
CA GLY A 157 -33.69 2.44 2.84
C GLY A 157 -34.33 1.61 1.74
N SER A 158 -35.44 0.93 2.04
CA SER A 158 -36.06 -0.06 1.14
C SER A 158 -37.13 0.53 0.21
N ASP A 159 -37.12 1.86 0.04
CA ASP A 159 -38.11 2.68 -0.68
C ASP A 159 -38.34 2.18 -2.11
N TYR A 160 -37.26 1.87 -2.82
CA TYR A 160 -37.30 1.26 -4.17
C TYR A 160 -38.17 -0.01 -4.19
N TRP A 161 -37.99 -0.89 -3.21
CA TRP A 161 -38.69 -2.18 -3.16
C TRP A 161 -40.14 -2.06 -2.68
N VAL A 162 -40.47 -1.01 -1.91
CA VAL A 162 -41.86 -0.66 -1.59
C VAL A 162 -42.59 -0.24 -2.86
N LEU A 163 -41.99 0.64 -3.67
CA LEU A 163 -42.58 1.10 -4.92
C LEU A 163 -42.69 -0.04 -5.95
N ASP A 164 -41.62 -0.84 -6.12
CA ASP A 164 -41.61 -2.05 -6.96
C ASP A 164 -42.73 -3.02 -6.56
N GLY A 165 -42.86 -3.27 -5.25
CA GLY A 165 -43.89 -4.13 -4.70
C GLY A 165 -45.30 -3.62 -4.98
N LEU A 166 -45.54 -2.31 -4.82
CA LEU A 166 -46.82 -1.69 -5.13
C LEU A 166 -47.17 -1.85 -6.61
N PHE A 167 -46.23 -1.56 -7.52
CA PHE A 167 -46.49 -1.64 -8.96
C PHE A 167 -46.70 -3.06 -9.48
N ARG A 168 -45.88 -4.03 -9.02
CA ARG A 168 -45.90 -5.41 -9.50
C ARG A 168 -46.97 -6.27 -8.84
N ASN A 169 -47.26 -6.05 -7.56
CA ASN A 169 -48.13 -6.93 -6.79
C ASN A 169 -49.55 -6.37 -6.58
N SER A 170 -49.85 -5.19 -7.13
CA SER A 170 -51.15 -4.56 -6.92
C SER A 170 -51.61 -3.70 -8.12
N PRO A 171 -52.92 -3.44 -8.23
CA PRO A 171 -53.47 -2.53 -9.22
C PRO A 171 -53.37 -1.04 -8.83
N PHE A 172 -52.78 -0.70 -7.68
CA PHE A 172 -52.67 0.70 -7.24
C PHE A 172 -51.76 1.52 -8.16
N ARG A 173 -52.22 2.70 -8.58
CA ARG A 173 -51.54 3.65 -9.47
C ARG A 173 -51.74 5.08 -8.96
N PRO A 174 -50.98 5.53 -7.96
CA PRO A 174 -51.13 6.88 -7.40
C PRO A 174 -50.91 7.97 -8.46
N LYS A 175 -51.58 9.12 -8.32
CA LYS A 175 -51.46 10.24 -9.26
C LYS A 175 -50.17 11.04 -9.11
N LEU A 176 -49.64 11.08 -7.89
CA LEU A 176 -48.35 11.67 -7.55
C LEU A 176 -47.62 10.75 -6.58
N ILE A 177 -46.34 10.49 -6.86
CA ILE A 177 -45.42 9.78 -5.96
C ILE A 177 -44.33 10.76 -5.56
N CYS A 178 -44.10 10.90 -4.26
CA CYS A 178 -42.91 11.49 -3.66
C CYS A 178 -42.14 10.36 -2.98
N ILE A 179 -40.90 10.13 -3.38
CA ILE A 179 -40.08 9.03 -2.87
C ILE A 179 -38.66 9.50 -2.59
N GLU A 180 -38.11 9.06 -1.46
CA GLU A 180 -36.73 9.36 -1.07
C GLU A 180 -35.72 8.62 -1.94
N PHE A 181 -34.63 9.29 -2.30
CA PHE A 181 -33.44 8.71 -2.92
C PHE A 181 -32.18 9.13 -2.16
N ASN A 182 -31.09 8.37 -2.32
CA ASN A 182 -29.83 8.73 -1.69
C ASN A 182 -29.18 9.94 -2.41
N PRO A 183 -29.07 11.11 -1.78
CA PRO A 183 -28.62 12.35 -2.44
C PRO A 183 -27.10 12.40 -2.68
N THR A 184 -26.36 11.43 -2.15
CA THR A 184 -24.90 11.35 -2.27
C THR A 184 -24.45 10.61 -3.53
N MET A 185 -25.35 9.83 -4.14
CA MET A 185 -25.07 9.05 -5.33
C MET A 185 -25.03 9.94 -6.58
N PRO A 186 -24.11 9.71 -7.52
CA PRO A 186 -24.04 10.48 -8.76
C PRO A 186 -25.20 10.11 -9.71
N GLN A 187 -25.51 11.03 -10.63
CA GLN A 187 -26.68 10.92 -11.52
C GLN A 187 -26.58 9.76 -12.53
N ASP A 188 -25.36 9.34 -12.85
CA ASP A 188 -25.04 8.28 -13.80
C ASP A 188 -24.90 6.90 -13.15
N LEU A 189 -25.11 6.79 -11.83
CA LEU A 189 -25.10 5.52 -11.11
C LEU A 189 -26.52 4.96 -10.98
N ILE A 190 -26.70 3.73 -11.46
CA ILE A 190 -27.87 2.90 -11.14
C ILE A 190 -27.49 2.00 -9.96
N TYR A 191 -27.99 2.35 -8.78
CA TYR A 191 -27.83 1.59 -7.55
C TYR A 191 -29.19 1.18 -7.00
N ILE A 192 -29.49 -0.11 -7.08
CA ILE A 192 -30.65 -0.74 -6.45
C ILE A 192 -30.15 -1.38 -5.14
N PRO A 193 -30.65 -0.97 -3.96
CA PRO A 193 -30.22 -1.57 -2.71
C PRO A 193 -30.64 -3.04 -2.65
N PRO A 194 -29.91 -3.92 -1.93
CA PRO A 194 -30.35 -5.29 -1.74
C PRO A 194 -31.74 -5.33 -1.08
N ARG A 195 -32.59 -6.27 -1.50
CA ARG A 195 -33.95 -6.43 -0.96
C ARG A 195 -33.92 -6.99 0.46
N ASN A 196 -33.72 -6.11 1.44
CA ASN A 196 -33.59 -6.45 2.84
C ASN A 196 -34.01 -5.28 3.72
N ASP A 197 -35.04 -5.51 4.55
CA ASP A 197 -35.67 -4.50 5.40
C ASP A 197 -34.74 -3.93 6.49
N SER A 198 -33.56 -4.55 6.72
CA SER A 198 -32.54 -4.09 7.68
C SER A 198 -31.44 -3.23 7.05
N ILE A 199 -31.41 -3.06 5.72
CA ILE A 199 -30.40 -2.26 5.03
C ILE A 199 -30.88 -0.82 4.84
N ARG A 200 -29.97 0.15 5.04
CA ARG A 200 -30.24 1.61 5.02
C ARG A 200 -29.32 2.32 4.02
N HIS A 201 -29.33 1.86 2.77
CA HIS A 201 -28.47 2.43 1.73
C HIS A 201 -29.17 3.51 0.89
N GLY A 202 -30.49 3.44 0.76
CA GLY A 202 -31.26 4.20 -0.22
C GLY A 202 -30.95 3.79 -1.66
N ALA A 203 -31.83 4.12 -2.58
CA ALA A 203 -31.62 3.90 -4.02
C ALA A 203 -31.02 5.13 -4.69
N SER A 204 -30.32 4.92 -5.80
CA SER A 204 -29.98 6.03 -6.71
C SER A 204 -31.24 6.60 -7.36
N ILE A 205 -31.22 7.89 -7.69
CA ILE A 205 -32.30 8.51 -8.49
C ILE A 205 -32.49 7.80 -9.85
N ALA A 206 -31.41 7.37 -10.51
CA ALA A 206 -31.51 6.69 -11.80
C ALA A 206 -32.29 5.38 -11.70
N ALA A 207 -32.04 4.57 -10.66
CA ALA A 207 -32.81 3.35 -10.41
C ALA A 207 -34.31 3.62 -10.22
N LEU A 208 -34.68 4.66 -9.47
CA LEU A 208 -36.10 5.03 -9.29
C LEU A 208 -36.74 5.50 -10.60
N VAL A 209 -36.00 6.26 -11.41
CA VAL A 209 -36.48 6.71 -12.72
C VAL A 209 -36.72 5.52 -13.65
N GLU A 210 -35.80 4.56 -13.73
CA GLU A 210 -35.98 3.35 -14.54
C GLU A 210 -37.19 2.53 -14.08
N LEU A 211 -37.34 2.33 -12.76
CA LEU A 211 -38.50 1.63 -12.20
C LEU A 211 -39.81 2.36 -12.53
N ALA A 212 -39.87 3.67 -12.31
CA ALA A 212 -41.06 4.47 -12.59
C ALA A 212 -41.45 4.42 -14.08
N GLN A 213 -40.46 4.51 -14.98
CA GLN A 213 -40.67 4.45 -16.42
C GLN A 213 -41.23 3.11 -16.89
N GLU A 214 -40.80 1.99 -16.30
CA GLU A 214 -41.36 0.65 -16.58
C GLU A 214 -42.88 0.61 -16.38
N PHE A 215 -43.39 1.40 -15.44
CA PHE A 215 -44.82 1.50 -15.11
C PHE A 215 -45.50 2.77 -15.64
N HIS A 216 -44.91 3.41 -16.66
CA HIS A 216 -45.45 4.60 -17.33
C HIS A 216 -45.60 5.83 -16.42
N TYR A 217 -44.68 5.99 -15.48
CA TYR A 217 -44.50 7.22 -14.72
C TYR A 217 -43.32 8.03 -15.26
N VAL A 218 -43.39 9.35 -15.10
CA VAL A 218 -42.32 10.28 -15.49
C VAL A 218 -41.86 11.09 -14.29
N LEU A 219 -40.54 11.32 -14.23
CA LEU A 219 -39.94 12.27 -13.32
C LEU A 219 -40.37 13.69 -13.72
N VAL A 220 -40.87 14.47 -12.75
CA VAL A 220 -41.30 15.86 -12.98
C VAL A 220 -40.50 16.88 -12.18
N GLU A 221 -39.92 16.49 -11.04
CA GLU A 221 -39.05 17.35 -10.23
C GLU A 221 -38.25 16.54 -9.21
N THR A 222 -37.16 17.12 -8.69
CA THR A 222 -36.46 16.63 -7.50
C THR A 222 -36.21 17.75 -6.49
N THR A 223 -36.27 17.44 -5.20
CA THR A 223 -35.70 18.29 -4.14
C THR A 223 -34.31 17.77 -3.77
N LEU A 224 -33.84 18.03 -2.54
CA LEU A 224 -32.56 17.52 -2.09
C LEU A 224 -32.60 15.99 -1.91
N PHE A 225 -33.67 15.46 -1.31
CA PHE A 225 -33.81 14.04 -0.98
C PHE A 225 -34.93 13.34 -1.75
N ASN A 226 -35.92 14.08 -2.26
CA ASN A 226 -37.13 13.50 -2.81
C ASN A 226 -37.22 13.65 -4.33
N ALA A 227 -37.79 12.62 -4.97
CA ALA A 227 -38.13 12.61 -6.38
C ALA A 227 -39.64 12.55 -6.57
N PHE A 228 -40.15 13.33 -7.54
CA PHE A 228 -41.57 13.40 -7.85
C PHE A 228 -41.87 12.72 -9.17
N PHE A 229 -42.80 11.76 -9.13
CA PHE A 229 -43.26 11.03 -10.31
C PHE A 229 -44.77 11.14 -10.49
N VAL A 230 -45.20 11.28 -11.74
CA VAL A 230 -46.63 11.28 -12.12
C VAL A 230 -46.87 10.33 -13.29
N PRO A 231 -48.07 9.78 -13.47
CA PRO A 231 -48.43 9.03 -14.67
C PRO A 231 -48.19 9.85 -15.94
N GLN A 232 -47.65 9.21 -16.98
CA GLN A 232 -47.35 9.83 -18.28
C GLN A 232 -48.56 10.55 -18.88
N THR A 233 -49.77 10.02 -18.67
CA THR A 233 -51.03 10.60 -19.14
C THR A 233 -51.38 11.90 -18.42
N LEU A 234 -51.24 11.95 -17.09
CA LEU A 234 -51.47 13.17 -16.31
C LEU A 234 -50.41 14.23 -16.61
N PHE A 235 -49.16 13.82 -16.81
CA PHE A 235 -48.11 14.72 -17.25
C PHE A 235 -48.48 15.42 -18.56
N GLN A 236 -48.80 14.64 -19.61
CA GLN A 236 -49.15 15.17 -20.93
C GLN A 236 -50.35 16.11 -20.90
N GLN A 237 -51.33 15.84 -20.04
CA GLN A 237 -52.57 16.59 -20.01
C GLN A 237 -52.51 17.86 -19.15
N TYR A 238 -51.71 17.87 -18.07
CA TYR A 238 -51.81 18.93 -17.05
C TYR A 238 -50.48 19.57 -16.65
N LEU A 239 -49.32 18.98 -16.95
CA LEU A 239 -48.04 19.40 -16.38
C LEU A 239 -46.94 19.71 -17.42
N VAL A 240 -47.23 19.60 -18.72
CA VAL A 240 -46.27 19.92 -19.79
C VAL A 240 -45.70 21.33 -19.66
N ASP A 241 -46.55 22.31 -19.32
CA ASP A 241 -46.13 23.72 -19.20
C ASP A 241 -45.47 24.05 -17.84
N GLU A 242 -45.51 23.12 -16.88
CA GLU A 242 -44.94 23.30 -15.53
C GLU A 242 -43.54 22.70 -15.38
N VAL A 243 -43.14 21.82 -16.29
CA VAL A 243 -41.87 21.09 -16.25
C VAL A 243 -41.03 21.47 -17.47
N PRO A 244 -39.69 21.66 -17.34
CA PRO A 244 -38.84 22.01 -18.49
C PRO A 244 -38.88 20.93 -19.60
N ASP A 245 -38.66 21.35 -20.85
CA ASP A 245 -38.61 20.43 -22.01
C ASP A 245 -37.58 19.30 -21.82
N ASP A 246 -36.43 19.64 -21.25
CA ASP A 246 -35.41 18.68 -20.83
C ASP A 246 -35.73 18.17 -19.42
N ARG A 247 -36.15 16.91 -19.34
CA ARG A 247 -36.54 16.21 -18.11
C ARG A 247 -35.50 15.17 -17.70
N SER A 248 -34.27 15.29 -18.21
CA SER A 248 -33.19 14.41 -17.77
C SER A 248 -32.92 14.61 -16.28
N ILE A 249 -32.28 13.61 -15.65
CA ILE A 249 -31.88 13.72 -14.24
C ILE A 249 -30.92 14.91 -14.07
N GLU A 250 -30.05 15.19 -15.03
CA GLU A 250 -29.14 16.33 -15.04
C GLU A 250 -29.86 17.69 -15.10
N ALA A 251 -31.04 17.74 -15.73
CA ALA A 251 -31.85 18.95 -15.85
C ALA A 251 -32.69 19.22 -14.60
N LEU A 252 -33.12 18.17 -13.87
CA LEU A 252 -34.00 18.31 -12.71
C LEU A 252 -33.26 18.22 -11.37
N GLN A 253 -32.14 17.50 -11.32
CA GLN A 253 -31.38 17.23 -10.10
C GLN A 253 -30.01 17.92 -10.11
N GLN A 254 -29.52 18.25 -8.91
CA GLN A 254 -28.14 18.71 -8.72
C GLN A 254 -27.54 17.98 -7.52
N VAL A 255 -26.48 17.20 -7.75
CA VAL A 255 -25.75 16.51 -6.69
C VAL A 255 -24.94 17.52 -5.88
N THR A 256 -25.39 17.85 -4.68
CA THR A 256 -24.70 18.77 -3.75
C THR A 256 -23.96 18.04 -2.64
N MET A 257 -24.30 16.77 -2.39
CA MET A 257 -23.78 15.94 -1.29
C MET A 257 -22.85 14.81 -1.76
N GLY A 258 -22.50 14.80 -3.05
CA GLY A 258 -21.66 13.77 -3.65
C GLY A 258 -20.19 13.84 -3.22
N THR A 259 -19.56 12.68 -3.14
CA THR A 259 -18.11 12.53 -2.93
C THR A 259 -17.48 12.02 -4.22
N SER A 260 -16.49 12.73 -4.75
CA SER A 260 -15.71 12.28 -5.91
C SER A 260 -14.35 11.77 -5.46
N LEU A 261 -13.91 10.65 -6.01
CA LEU A 261 -12.56 10.12 -5.84
C LEU A 261 -11.69 10.54 -7.04
N TYR A 262 -10.47 10.99 -6.79
CA TYR A 262 -9.46 11.20 -7.82
C TYR A 262 -8.11 10.62 -7.38
N GLN A 263 -7.29 10.28 -8.36
CA GLN A 263 -6.00 9.63 -8.13
C GLN A 263 -4.88 10.59 -8.53
N LEU A 264 -3.86 10.68 -7.70
CA LEU A 264 -2.61 11.33 -8.06
C LEU A 264 -1.73 10.34 -8.82
N TYR A 265 -0.79 10.86 -9.60
CA TYR A 265 0.13 10.05 -10.40
C TYR A 265 0.94 9.06 -9.56
N ASP A 266 1.23 9.40 -8.31
CA ASP A 266 1.93 8.52 -7.37
C ASP A 266 1.05 7.41 -6.78
N GLY A 267 -0.21 7.28 -7.20
CA GLY A 267 -1.16 6.31 -6.65
C GLY A 267 -1.84 6.74 -5.35
N THR A 268 -1.61 7.97 -4.87
CA THR A 268 -2.36 8.52 -3.74
C THR A 268 -3.82 8.77 -4.14
N LEU A 269 -4.76 8.22 -3.38
CA LEU A 269 -6.18 8.47 -3.53
C LEU A 269 -6.61 9.73 -2.77
N LYS A 270 -7.45 10.56 -3.39
CA LYS A 270 -7.95 11.80 -2.80
C LYS A 270 -9.45 11.94 -3.01
N VAL A 271 -10.13 12.59 -2.07
CA VAL A 271 -11.56 12.88 -2.19
C VAL A 271 -11.81 14.36 -2.47
N TRP A 272 -12.91 14.64 -3.17
CA TRP A 272 -13.42 15.97 -3.49
C TRP A 272 -14.95 16.01 -3.30
N GLY A 273 -15.52 17.21 -3.21
CA GLY A 273 -16.95 17.40 -2.91
C GLY A 273 -17.23 17.27 -1.41
N CYS A 274 -18.21 16.46 -1.04
CA CYS A 274 -18.53 16.17 0.35
C CYS A 274 -17.39 15.37 1.00
N LYS A 275 -16.75 15.92 2.04
CA LYS A 275 -15.65 15.27 2.78
C LYS A 275 -16.08 14.67 4.12
N LYS A 276 -17.37 14.42 4.31
CA LYS A 276 -17.96 13.98 5.58
C LYS A 276 -18.84 12.76 5.39
N LEU A 277 -18.78 11.84 6.35
CA LEU A 277 -19.79 10.81 6.57
C LEU A 277 -21.02 11.49 7.20
N LEU A 278 -21.97 11.90 6.37
CA LEU A 278 -23.08 12.82 6.72
C LEU A 278 -23.89 12.34 7.93
N TRP A 279 -24.39 11.11 7.87
CA TRP A 279 -25.23 10.51 8.92
C TRP A 279 -24.46 10.22 10.23
N HIS A 280 -23.12 10.14 10.18
CA HIS A 280 -22.26 9.95 11.36
C HIS A 280 -21.60 11.24 11.83
N ARG A 281 -21.79 12.35 11.08
CA ARG A 281 -21.20 13.67 11.35
C ARG A 281 -19.67 13.65 11.50
N MET A 282 -19.01 12.75 10.78
CA MET A 282 -17.56 12.51 10.88
C MET A 282 -16.84 12.94 9.60
N ALA A 283 -15.66 13.55 9.71
CA ALA A 283 -14.81 13.81 8.54
C ALA A 283 -14.21 12.50 8.02
N MET A 284 -14.09 12.37 6.70
CA MET A 284 -13.42 11.20 6.11
C MET A 284 -11.91 11.31 6.31
N ASP A 285 -11.30 10.20 6.72
CA ASP A 285 -9.85 10.07 6.85
C ASP A 285 -9.27 9.52 5.55
N GLU A 286 -8.71 10.42 4.72
CA GLU A 286 -8.08 10.05 3.46
C GLU A 286 -6.95 9.04 3.63
N THR A 287 -6.31 8.93 4.81
CA THR A 287 -5.22 7.96 5.03
C THR A 287 -5.73 6.51 5.05
N LYS A 288 -6.99 6.30 5.44
CA LYS A 288 -7.65 4.99 5.47
C LYS A 288 -8.20 4.55 4.11
N LEU A 289 -8.25 5.46 3.14
CA LEU A 289 -8.73 5.17 1.78
C LEU A 289 -7.62 4.62 0.86
N GLN A 290 -6.37 4.59 1.32
CA GLN A 290 -5.23 4.34 0.45
C GLN A 290 -5.04 2.85 0.17
N MET A 291 -4.91 2.51 -1.11
CA MET A 291 -4.57 1.15 -1.54
C MET A 291 -3.08 0.84 -1.38
N LEU A 292 -2.22 1.82 -1.68
CA LEU A 292 -0.76 1.70 -1.55
C LEU A 292 -0.28 2.25 -0.21
N PRO A 293 0.65 1.57 0.49
CA PRO A 293 1.34 2.16 1.62
C PRO A 293 2.18 3.37 1.16
N PRO A 294 2.46 4.37 2.02
CA PRO A 294 3.19 5.57 1.63
C PRO A 294 4.52 5.31 0.88
N ALA A 295 5.24 4.24 1.24
CA ALA A 295 6.50 3.87 0.60
C ALA A 295 6.37 3.46 -0.88
N GLN A 296 5.19 3.00 -1.30
CA GLN A 296 4.91 2.56 -2.68
C GLN A 296 4.23 3.65 -3.51
N ARG A 297 3.93 4.82 -2.93
CA ARG A 297 3.27 5.90 -3.66
C ARG A 297 4.27 6.70 -4.47
N GLN A 298 4.55 6.21 -5.68
CA GLN A 298 5.46 6.83 -6.64
C GLN A 298 4.86 6.73 -8.04
N PHE A 299 5.10 7.72 -8.90
CA PHE A 299 4.58 7.69 -10.25
C PHE A 299 5.32 6.62 -11.05
N PRO A 300 4.65 5.51 -11.48
CA PRO A 300 5.35 4.38 -12.08
C PRO A 300 5.99 4.70 -13.43
N PHE A 301 5.53 5.78 -14.09
CA PHE A 301 6.08 6.27 -15.35
C PHE A 301 6.83 7.58 -15.19
N ALA A 302 7.28 7.90 -13.97
CA ALA A 302 8.15 9.04 -13.77
C ALA A 302 9.28 8.95 -14.80
N PRO A 303 9.43 9.95 -15.69
CA PRO A 303 10.58 9.97 -16.57
C PRO A 303 11.77 9.84 -15.66
N SER A 304 12.67 8.90 -15.97
CA SER A 304 13.93 8.74 -15.26
C SER A 304 14.46 10.14 -15.07
N SER A 305 14.45 10.61 -13.82
CA SER A 305 14.83 11.98 -13.55
C SER A 305 16.21 12.12 -14.19
N ALA A 306 16.50 13.21 -14.87
CA ALA A 306 17.84 13.44 -15.41
C ALA A 306 18.93 13.49 -14.30
N ALA A 307 18.55 13.22 -13.05
CA ALA A 307 19.40 13.01 -11.89
C ALA A 307 19.56 11.51 -11.47
N ASP A 308 18.81 10.56 -12.04
CA ASP A 308 18.86 9.10 -11.73
C ASP A 308 19.37 8.23 -12.90
N SER A 309 19.78 8.82 -14.02
CA SER A 309 20.22 8.10 -15.23
C SER A 309 21.68 7.64 -15.21
N THR A 310 22.19 7.11 -14.10
CA THR A 310 23.54 6.51 -14.07
C THR A 310 23.54 5.00 -13.94
N PHE A 311 22.41 4.36 -13.62
CA PHE A 311 22.33 2.89 -13.65
C PHE A 311 22.13 2.40 -15.09
N GLN A 312 23.22 1.94 -15.71
CA GLN A 312 23.18 1.32 -17.04
C GLN A 312 22.91 -0.17 -16.89
N ASP A 313 21.71 -0.63 -17.24
CA ASP A 313 21.33 -2.05 -17.16
C ASP A 313 22.28 -2.97 -17.98
N ALA A 314 22.92 -2.42 -19.02
CA ALA A 314 23.95 -3.11 -19.81
C ALA A 314 25.24 -3.47 -19.04
N ALA A 315 25.40 -2.97 -17.82
CA ALA A 315 26.53 -3.31 -16.94
C ALA A 315 26.25 -4.52 -16.02
N VAL A 316 25.04 -5.09 -16.05
CA VAL A 316 24.62 -6.21 -15.20
C VAL A 316 24.74 -7.52 -15.98
N VAL A 317 25.42 -8.51 -15.37
CA VAL A 317 25.56 -9.86 -15.93
C VAL A 317 24.31 -10.68 -15.58
N ASP A 318 23.69 -11.28 -16.58
CA ASP A 318 22.50 -12.12 -16.40
C ASP A 318 22.91 -13.59 -16.18
N MET A 319 22.72 -14.07 -14.95
CA MET A 319 23.11 -15.42 -14.54
C MET A 319 22.05 -16.49 -14.86
N SER A 320 20.94 -16.15 -15.53
CA SER A 320 19.82 -17.06 -15.78
C SER A 320 20.23 -18.33 -16.55
N ALA A 321 21.28 -18.27 -17.36
CA ALA A 321 21.78 -19.45 -18.07
C ALA A 321 22.32 -20.55 -17.13
N ILE A 322 22.85 -20.14 -15.96
CA ILE A 322 23.47 -21.00 -14.94
C ILE A 322 22.50 -21.25 -13.77
N LEU A 323 21.77 -20.20 -13.35
CA LEU A 323 20.95 -20.18 -12.13
C LEU A 323 19.44 -20.08 -12.39
N GLY A 324 19.02 -19.97 -13.65
CA GLY A 324 17.61 -19.82 -14.01
C GLY A 324 16.78 -21.10 -13.78
N PRO A 325 15.44 -20.97 -13.80
CA PRO A 325 14.54 -22.09 -13.58
C PRO A 325 14.74 -23.19 -14.64
N THR A 326 14.77 -24.45 -14.18
CA THR A 326 15.07 -25.69 -14.92
C THR A 326 14.17 -25.99 -16.13
N GLN A 327 13.19 -25.14 -16.43
CA GLN A 327 12.27 -25.30 -17.55
C GLN A 327 12.86 -24.83 -18.90
N GLN A 328 13.98 -24.10 -18.90
CA GLN A 328 14.72 -23.79 -20.12
C GLN A 328 15.90 -24.76 -20.27
N GLN A 329 15.91 -25.57 -21.36
CA GLN A 329 17.10 -26.34 -21.74
C GLN A 329 18.19 -25.36 -22.19
N THR A 330 19.02 -24.87 -21.26
CA THR A 330 20.19 -24.06 -21.59
C THR A 330 21.30 -24.97 -22.10
N THR A 331 21.97 -24.54 -23.17
CA THR A 331 23.10 -25.29 -23.73
C THR A 331 24.36 -25.02 -22.90
N THR A 332 25.30 -25.98 -22.87
CA THR A 332 26.62 -25.79 -22.25
C THR A 332 27.34 -24.54 -22.78
N TYR A 333 27.12 -24.21 -24.05
CA TYR A 333 27.66 -23.00 -24.67
C TYR A 333 27.13 -21.72 -24.01
N GLN A 334 25.82 -21.63 -23.73
CA GLN A 334 25.22 -20.46 -23.07
C GLN A 334 25.70 -20.31 -21.62
N GLN A 335 25.90 -21.42 -20.91
CA GLN A 335 26.47 -21.42 -19.56
C GLN A 335 27.92 -20.91 -19.58
N GLN A 336 28.73 -21.38 -20.53
CA GLN A 336 30.11 -20.93 -20.70
C GLN A 336 30.18 -19.44 -21.06
N GLN A 337 29.33 -18.95 -21.97
CA GLN A 337 29.27 -17.52 -22.32
C GLN A 337 28.91 -16.65 -21.11
N CYS A 338 27.93 -17.07 -20.31
CA CYS A 338 27.56 -16.37 -19.08
C CYS A 338 28.74 -16.32 -18.08
N ALA A 339 29.42 -17.44 -17.88
CA ALA A 339 30.58 -17.52 -17.00
C ALA A 339 31.76 -16.67 -17.50
N ASP A 340 32.01 -16.67 -18.81
CA ASP A 340 33.06 -15.86 -19.44
C ASP A 340 32.76 -14.36 -19.35
N GLU A 341 31.50 -13.94 -19.51
CA GLU A 341 31.10 -12.54 -19.31
C GLU A 341 31.30 -12.12 -17.86
N LEU A 342 30.84 -12.92 -16.90
CA LEU A 342 31.05 -12.67 -15.47
C LEU A 342 32.54 -12.51 -15.16
N LEU A 343 33.35 -13.43 -15.66
CA LEU A 343 34.80 -13.40 -15.47
C LEU A 343 35.42 -12.14 -16.07
N GLN A 344 35.01 -11.75 -17.27
CA GLN A 344 35.50 -10.53 -17.93
C GLN A 344 35.19 -9.28 -17.10
N ARG A 345 34.00 -9.18 -16.49
CA ARG A 345 33.65 -8.04 -15.62
C ARG A 345 34.51 -8.02 -14.36
N LEU A 346 34.67 -9.17 -13.71
CA LEU A 346 35.47 -9.28 -12.49
C LEU A 346 36.96 -9.06 -12.74
N ALA A 347 37.50 -9.47 -13.89
CA ALA A 347 38.90 -9.24 -14.24
C ALA A 347 39.21 -7.74 -14.48
N ALA A 348 38.22 -6.93 -14.85
CA ALA A 348 38.41 -5.51 -15.13
C ALA A 348 38.79 -4.71 -13.87
N ASP A 349 38.05 -4.89 -12.78
CA ASP A 349 38.29 -4.15 -11.54
C ASP A 349 37.82 -4.88 -10.26
N GLY A 350 37.58 -6.19 -10.33
CA GLY A 350 37.23 -7.01 -9.17
C GLY A 350 35.78 -6.92 -8.75
N PHE A 351 34.93 -6.18 -9.49
CA PHE A 351 33.51 -5.99 -9.20
C PHE A 351 32.62 -6.38 -10.37
N ALA A 352 31.47 -6.98 -10.08
CA ALA A 352 30.40 -7.23 -11.03
C ALA A 352 29.04 -6.97 -10.40
N LEU A 353 28.06 -6.61 -11.24
CA LEU A 353 26.65 -6.63 -10.89
C LEU A 353 26.02 -7.86 -11.54
N VAL A 354 25.25 -8.63 -10.78
CA VAL A 354 24.61 -9.86 -11.30
C VAL A 354 23.11 -9.87 -11.02
N ARG A 355 22.34 -10.45 -11.93
CA ARG A 355 20.89 -10.72 -11.81
C ARG A 355 20.57 -12.12 -12.33
N GLY A 356 19.31 -12.55 -12.33
CA GLY A 356 18.92 -13.87 -12.85
C GLY A 356 19.38 -15.02 -11.97
N THR A 357 19.52 -14.77 -10.67
CA THR A 357 20.13 -15.71 -9.70
C THR A 357 19.14 -16.72 -9.10
N GLY A 358 17.84 -16.56 -9.38
CA GLY A 358 16.77 -17.37 -8.77
C GLY A 358 16.37 -16.89 -7.37
N LEU A 359 17.08 -15.94 -6.75
CA LEU A 359 16.62 -15.30 -5.51
C LEU A 359 15.37 -14.47 -5.78
N SER A 360 14.26 -14.80 -5.12
CA SER A 360 13.04 -14.04 -5.28
C SER A 360 13.16 -12.65 -4.63
N ARG A 361 12.53 -11.65 -5.26
CA ARG A 361 12.37 -10.31 -4.66
C ARG A 361 11.78 -10.37 -3.26
N HIS A 362 10.83 -11.29 -3.03
CA HIS A 362 10.18 -11.44 -1.74
C HIS A 362 11.17 -11.77 -0.62
N VAL A 363 12.01 -12.81 -0.81
CA VAL A 363 13.04 -13.22 0.15
C VAL A 363 14.05 -12.09 0.41
N CYS A 364 14.53 -11.44 -0.65
CA CYS A 364 15.44 -10.28 -0.54
C CYS A 364 14.80 -9.11 0.24
N HIS A 365 13.54 -8.81 -0.05
CA HIS A 365 12.82 -7.70 0.57
C HIS A 365 12.52 -7.97 2.05
N GLU A 366 12.04 -9.16 2.40
CA GLU A 366 11.79 -9.54 3.79
C GLU A 366 13.07 -9.50 4.64
N ALA A 367 14.19 -10.02 4.09
CA ALA A 367 15.48 -9.96 4.76
C ALA A 367 15.93 -8.52 5.01
N LEU A 368 15.78 -7.61 4.04
CA LEU A 368 16.11 -6.20 4.22
C LEU A 368 15.17 -5.48 5.21
N GLN A 369 13.87 -5.78 5.19
CA GLN A 369 12.90 -5.19 6.12
C GLN A 369 13.16 -5.62 7.55
N ILE A 370 13.39 -6.91 7.81
CA ILE A 370 13.65 -7.40 9.16
C ILE A 370 15.03 -6.95 9.66
N THR A 371 15.99 -6.75 8.74
CA THR A 371 17.28 -6.09 9.04
C THR A 371 17.08 -4.65 9.50
N LYS A 372 16.23 -3.88 8.82
CA LYS A 372 15.87 -2.52 9.23
C LYS A 372 15.16 -2.53 10.60
N ALA A 373 14.21 -3.43 10.79
CA ALA A 373 13.50 -3.58 12.05
C ALA A 373 14.48 -3.80 13.22
N PHE A 374 15.51 -4.62 13.03
CA PHE A 374 16.52 -4.87 14.06
C PHE A 374 17.58 -3.75 14.19
N LEU A 375 18.24 -3.36 13.10
CA LEU A 375 19.39 -2.44 13.15
C LEU A 375 19.00 -0.96 13.29
N THR A 376 17.79 -0.59 12.92
CA THR A 376 17.31 0.80 12.98
C THR A 376 16.20 0.96 13.99
N ASP A 377 15.13 0.17 13.89
CA ASP A 377 13.88 0.44 14.62
C ASP A 377 13.89 -0.11 16.06
N ALA A 378 14.52 -1.25 16.30
CA ALA A 378 14.58 -1.86 17.62
C ALA A 378 15.36 -1.01 18.64
N ASP A 379 15.01 -1.16 19.91
CA ASP A 379 15.73 -0.51 21.00
C ASP A 379 17.16 -1.04 21.12
N GLU A 380 18.07 -0.20 21.64
CA GLU A 380 19.46 -0.60 21.84
C GLU A 380 19.60 -1.77 22.82
N THR A 381 18.66 -1.95 23.75
CA THR A 381 18.61 -3.10 24.67
C THR A 381 18.42 -4.41 23.92
N VAL A 382 17.53 -4.44 22.92
CA VAL A 382 17.33 -5.59 22.02
C VAL A 382 18.60 -5.92 21.28
N ARG A 383 19.21 -4.92 20.61
CA ARG A 383 20.44 -5.15 19.86
C ARG A 383 21.58 -5.64 20.76
N ARG A 384 21.68 -5.09 21.98
CA ARG A 384 22.70 -5.47 22.96
C ARG A 384 22.51 -6.85 23.58
N SER A 385 21.32 -7.45 23.53
CA SER A 385 21.13 -8.85 23.95
C SER A 385 21.92 -9.81 23.06
N CYS A 386 22.21 -9.40 21.82
CA CYS A 386 22.94 -10.18 20.84
C CYS A 386 24.46 -9.96 20.86
N LEU A 387 25.03 -9.34 21.91
CA LEU A 387 26.48 -9.10 22.01
C LEU A 387 27.26 -10.39 22.33
N THR A 388 28.36 -10.62 21.63
CA THR A 388 29.32 -11.69 21.94
C THR A 388 30.61 -11.15 22.58
N LYS A 389 31.38 -12.04 23.23
CA LYS A 389 32.73 -11.72 23.72
C LYS A 389 33.67 -11.38 22.57
N ASP A 390 33.56 -12.11 21.45
CA ASP A 390 34.28 -11.84 20.20
C ASP A 390 33.32 -11.19 19.18
N ARG A 391 33.05 -9.90 19.40
CA ARG A 391 32.11 -9.05 18.63
C ARG A 391 32.35 -9.06 17.12
N ALA A 392 33.51 -9.53 16.68
CA ALA A 392 33.89 -9.58 15.27
C ALA A 392 33.28 -10.77 14.51
N ARG A 393 32.72 -11.79 15.18
CA ARG A 393 32.39 -13.07 14.53
C ARG A 393 30.93 -13.48 14.50
N ARG A 394 30.16 -13.19 15.55
CA ARG A 394 28.72 -13.51 15.67
C ARG A 394 28.00 -12.43 16.47
N GLY A 395 26.73 -12.23 16.16
CA GLY A 395 25.84 -11.32 16.87
C GLY A 395 26.05 -9.84 16.51
N TYR A 396 25.56 -8.96 17.37
CA TYR A 396 25.54 -7.52 17.15
C TYR A 396 26.90 -6.85 17.45
N SER A 397 27.30 -5.90 16.60
CA SER A 397 28.45 -5.01 16.79
C SER A 397 27.97 -3.56 16.68
N PRO A 398 28.06 -2.76 17.77
CA PRO A 398 27.63 -1.37 17.76
C PRO A 398 28.48 -0.49 16.83
N MET A 399 27.94 0.66 16.42
CA MET A 399 28.72 1.71 15.74
C MET A 399 29.97 2.09 16.53
N CYS A 400 31.02 2.50 15.83
CA CYS A 400 32.30 2.91 16.40
C CYS A 400 33.02 1.81 17.21
N THR A 401 32.72 0.53 16.98
CA THR A 401 33.36 -0.59 17.69
C THR A 401 34.58 -1.14 16.95
N GLU A 402 34.52 -1.18 15.61
CA GLU A 402 35.51 -1.83 14.76
C GLU A 402 36.03 -0.85 13.70
N ASN A 403 37.20 -1.17 13.13
CA ASN A 403 37.80 -0.42 12.04
C ASN A 403 38.28 -1.38 10.95
N PHE A 404 37.61 -1.37 9.80
CA PHE A 404 37.98 -2.18 8.64
C PHE A 404 39.31 -1.78 8.00
N ALA A 405 39.80 -0.54 8.19
CA ALA A 405 41.12 -0.10 7.71
C ALA A 405 42.27 -0.96 8.27
N SER A 406 42.04 -1.60 9.42
CA SER A 406 43.01 -2.52 10.02
C SER A 406 43.26 -3.78 9.18
N LEU A 407 42.32 -4.18 8.30
CA LEU A 407 42.46 -5.33 7.41
C LEU A 407 43.48 -5.09 6.29
N ILE A 408 43.81 -3.84 5.99
CA ILE A 408 44.86 -3.48 5.00
C ILE A 408 46.08 -2.86 5.67
N GLY A 409 46.19 -2.94 6.99
CA GLY A 409 47.37 -2.47 7.69
C GLY A 409 47.39 -0.96 7.99
N THR A 410 46.24 -0.28 8.00
CA THR A 410 46.18 1.19 8.17
C THR A 410 45.44 1.63 9.43
N HIS A 411 45.92 2.70 10.08
CA HIS A 411 45.24 3.34 11.21
C HIS A 411 44.15 4.31 10.73
N GLY A 412 43.00 4.30 11.42
CA GLY A 412 41.87 5.16 11.09
C GLY A 412 40.82 5.20 12.19
N PRO A 413 39.81 6.10 12.10
CA PRO A 413 38.69 6.10 13.01
C PRO A 413 37.83 4.84 12.84
N ASN A 414 37.17 4.41 13.93
CA ASN A 414 36.22 3.29 13.86
C ASN A 414 35.05 3.60 12.92
N ASP A 415 34.54 2.55 12.26
CA ASP A 415 33.50 2.64 11.26
C ASP A 415 32.15 3.07 11.87
N LEU A 416 31.41 3.85 11.10
CA LEU A 416 30.09 4.38 11.43
C LEU A 416 28.99 3.51 10.82
N VAL A 417 28.99 2.24 11.21
CA VAL A 417 28.00 1.25 10.77
C VAL A 417 27.63 0.33 11.94
N ARG A 418 26.34 0.00 12.08
CA ARG A 418 25.88 -1.08 12.96
C ARG A 418 25.97 -2.39 12.21
N LYS A 419 26.40 -3.47 12.86
CA LYS A 419 26.54 -4.78 12.23
C LYS A 419 25.82 -5.85 13.02
N PHE A 420 25.25 -6.83 12.34
CA PHE A 420 24.88 -8.11 12.95
C PHE A 420 25.44 -9.24 12.09
N ARG A 421 26.09 -10.23 12.71
CA ARG A 421 26.77 -11.32 12.00
C ARG A 421 26.18 -12.66 12.35
N MET A 422 25.91 -13.46 11.33
CA MET A 422 25.58 -14.87 11.45
C MET A 422 26.45 -15.70 10.51
N GLY A 423 26.69 -16.95 10.89
CA GLY A 423 27.27 -17.96 10.03
C GLY A 423 26.33 -19.17 9.90
N PRO A 424 26.85 -20.34 9.54
CA PRO A 424 26.03 -21.54 9.37
C PRO A 424 25.19 -21.84 10.63
N PRO A 425 23.92 -22.24 10.48
CA PRO A 425 23.11 -22.75 11.58
C PRO A 425 23.83 -23.92 12.28
N THR A 426 23.82 -23.91 13.62
CA THR A 426 24.52 -24.94 14.41
C THR A 426 23.72 -26.24 14.42
N THR A 427 24.36 -27.37 14.09
CA THR A 427 23.70 -28.68 14.17
C THR A 427 23.82 -29.30 15.55
N THR A 428 22.96 -30.29 15.87
CA THR A 428 22.99 -31.01 17.15
C THR A 428 24.33 -31.69 17.43
N GLN A 429 25.08 -32.06 16.38
CA GLN A 429 26.43 -32.65 16.49
C GLN A 429 27.48 -31.60 16.91
N ASP A 430 27.39 -30.37 16.42
CA ASP A 430 28.32 -29.28 16.76
C ASP A 430 28.22 -28.88 18.24
N ILE A 431 27.02 -28.96 18.81
CA ILE A 431 26.76 -28.73 20.25
C ILE A 431 27.44 -29.82 21.10
N THR A 432 27.40 -31.09 20.67
CA THR A 432 28.05 -32.19 21.41
C THR A 432 29.58 -32.15 21.37
N ASN A 433 30.18 -31.72 20.26
CA ASN A 433 31.64 -31.60 20.14
C ASN A 433 32.20 -30.41 20.94
N ASN A 434 31.47 -29.29 21.02
CA ASN A 434 31.88 -28.15 21.86
C ASN A 434 31.93 -28.48 23.37
N ASN A 435 31.12 -29.44 23.83
CA ASN A 435 31.13 -29.87 25.23
C ASN A 435 32.29 -30.82 25.61
N ASN A 436 32.97 -31.42 24.62
CA ASN A 436 34.04 -32.40 24.85
C ASN A 436 35.48 -31.82 24.84
N GLY A 437 35.64 -30.50 24.79
CA GLY A 437 36.93 -29.84 25.04
C GLY A 437 38.01 -29.99 23.96
N THR A 438 37.71 -30.57 22.79
CA THR A 438 38.63 -30.63 21.65
C THR A 438 38.56 -29.34 20.83
N ASN A 439 39.67 -28.59 20.75
CA ASN A 439 39.91 -27.36 19.97
C ASN A 439 38.71 -26.90 19.10
N SER A 440 37.79 -26.11 19.68
CA SER A 440 36.68 -25.58 18.89
C SER A 440 37.23 -24.61 17.85
N ASN A 441 36.93 -24.87 16.57
CA ASN A 441 37.33 -23.94 15.52
C ASN A 441 36.61 -22.61 15.76
N SER A 442 37.39 -21.57 16.03
CA SER A 442 36.89 -20.25 16.40
C SER A 442 35.99 -19.59 15.33
N LEU A 443 35.84 -20.20 14.16
CA LEU A 443 34.96 -19.77 13.05
C LEU A 443 33.55 -20.41 13.09
N LEU A 444 33.36 -21.50 13.84
CA LEU A 444 32.12 -22.29 13.92
C LEU A 444 31.37 -22.06 15.25
N GLN A 445 31.21 -20.79 15.63
CA GLN A 445 30.46 -20.43 16.84
C GLN A 445 28.95 -20.36 16.57
N PRO A 446 28.09 -20.64 17.58
CA PRO A 446 26.65 -20.51 17.43
C PRO A 446 26.22 -19.07 17.17
N ASN A 447 25.16 -18.91 16.36
CA ASN A 447 24.53 -17.62 16.12
C ASN A 447 23.83 -17.14 17.40
N ILE A 448 23.87 -15.83 17.66
CA ILE A 448 23.24 -15.22 18.84
C ILE A 448 22.06 -14.37 18.38
N TRP A 449 20.86 -14.87 18.63
CA TRP A 449 19.60 -14.26 18.25
C TRP A 449 18.95 -13.49 19.41
N PRO A 450 18.13 -12.46 19.13
CA PRO A 450 17.24 -11.91 20.14
C PRO A 450 16.18 -12.96 20.50
N THR A 451 15.80 -13.02 21.78
CA THR A 451 14.74 -13.89 22.30
C THR A 451 13.44 -13.12 22.52
N ASP A 452 12.34 -13.83 22.77
CA ASP A 452 11.02 -13.28 23.12
C ASP A 452 11.00 -12.53 24.47
N GLU A 453 12.00 -12.75 25.35
CA GLU A 453 12.17 -11.90 26.53
C GLU A 453 12.88 -10.58 26.24
N THR A 454 13.61 -10.50 25.12
CA THR A 454 14.42 -9.33 24.75
C THR A 454 13.80 -8.48 23.65
N TRP A 455 12.92 -9.06 22.85
CA TRP A 455 12.19 -8.38 21.77
C TRP A 455 10.76 -8.92 21.69
N ASP A 456 9.93 -8.37 20.79
CA ASP A 456 8.61 -8.92 20.51
C ASP A 456 8.73 -10.36 20.00
N ALA A 457 7.91 -11.27 20.52
CA ALA A 457 8.01 -12.70 20.23
C ALA A 457 7.85 -13.01 18.73
N GLN A 458 6.98 -12.28 18.03
CA GLN A 458 6.78 -12.48 16.59
C GLN A 458 7.96 -11.93 15.80
N LEU A 459 8.48 -10.75 16.17
CA LEU A 459 9.65 -10.16 15.52
C LEU A 459 10.94 -10.94 15.76
N ALA A 460 11.15 -11.47 16.97
CA ALA A 460 12.31 -12.28 17.31
C ALA A 460 12.35 -13.58 16.48
N ALA A 461 11.22 -14.30 16.43
CA ALA A 461 11.08 -15.50 15.61
C ALA A 461 11.23 -15.18 14.11
N ALA A 462 10.56 -14.13 13.63
CA ALA A 462 10.64 -13.72 12.23
C ALA A 462 12.08 -13.32 11.83
N PHE A 463 12.82 -12.63 12.71
CA PHE A 463 14.21 -12.25 12.46
C PHE A 463 15.12 -13.45 12.29
N GLN A 464 15.03 -14.44 13.16
CA GLN A 464 15.82 -15.66 13.03
C GLN A 464 15.46 -16.41 11.75
N THR A 465 14.18 -16.75 11.56
CA THR A 465 13.73 -17.57 10.42
C THR A 465 14.06 -16.90 9.08
N THR A 466 13.72 -15.61 8.92
CA THR A 466 13.96 -14.88 7.67
C THR A 466 15.46 -14.79 7.35
N MET A 467 16.30 -14.58 8.36
CA MET A 467 17.75 -14.50 8.17
C MET A 467 18.38 -15.86 7.84
N GLU A 468 17.91 -16.94 8.45
CA GLU A 468 18.33 -18.31 8.13
C GLU A 468 17.91 -18.72 6.72
N ASP A 469 16.67 -18.41 6.30
CA ASP A 469 16.17 -18.67 4.94
C ASP A 469 16.94 -17.89 3.88
N TYR A 470 17.17 -16.60 4.12
CA TYR A 470 18.00 -15.77 3.23
C TYR A 470 19.44 -16.29 3.20
N TYR A 471 20.04 -16.63 4.35
CA TYR A 471 21.41 -17.13 4.43
C TYR A 471 21.60 -18.38 3.57
N GLN A 472 20.69 -19.36 3.70
CA GLN A 472 20.73 -20.60 2.94
C GLN A 472 20.66 -20.33 1.44
N SER A 473 19.65 -19.56 1.01
CA SER A 473 19.43 -19.22 -0.40
C SER A 473 20.62 -18.43 -0.97
N ALA A 474 21.17 -17.50 -0.20
CA ALA A 474 22.31 -16.70 -0.59
C ALA A 474 23.60 -17.53 -0.73
N CYS A 475 23.81 -18.54 0.13
CA CYS A 475 24.95 -19.45 0.02
C CYS A 475 24.86 -20.31 -1.25
N GLU A 476 23.67 -20.80 -1.61
CA GLU A 476 23.46 -21.56 -2.85
C GLU A 476 23.82 -20.74 -4.09
N VAL A 477 23.35 -19.49 -4.15
CA VAL A 477 23.69 -18.56 -5.24
C VAL A 477 25.18 -18.24 -5.27
N ALA A 478 25.78 -17.94 -4.12
CA ALA A 478 27.22 -17.64 -4.03
C ALA A 478 28.09 -18.82 -4.48
N ASN A 479 27.73 -20.05 -4.10
CA ASN A 479 28.41 -21.27 -4.55
C ASN A 479 28.34 -21.43 -6.07
N ALA A 480 27.17 -21.20 -6.69
CA ALA A 480 27.02 -21.28 -8.13
C ALA A 480 27.83 -20.20 -8.87
N ILE A 481 27.87 -18.97 -8.34
CA ILE A 481 28.70 -17.88 -8.87
C ILE A 481 30.18 -18.25 -8.79
N VAL A 482 30.65 -18.77 -7.65
CA VAL A 482 32.06 -19.20 -7.50
C VAL A 482 32.39 -20.36 -8.43
N ALA A 483 31.49 -21.34 -8.59
CA ALA A 483 31.69 -22.44 -9.54
C ALA A 483 31.77 -21.93 -10.98
N ALA A 484 30.94 -20.96 -11.37
CA ALA A 484 31.01 -20.34 -12.69
C ALA A 484 32.33 -19.60 -12.92
N ILE A 485 32.80 -18.84 -11.93
CA ILE A 485 34.11 -18.16 -11.98
C ILE A 485 35.24 -19.18 -12.11
N ALA A 486 35.20 -20.25 -11.30
CA ALA A 486 36.23 -21.28 -11.30
C ALA A 486 36.27 -22.06 -12.62
N ASP A 487 35.13 -22.43 -13.19
CA ASP A 487 35.06 -23.09 -14.51
C ASP A 487 35.65 -22.20 -15.61
N ALA A 488 35.24 -20.93 -15.67
CA ALA A 488 35.77 -19.99 -16.66
C ALA A 488 37.27 -19.76 -16.50
N MET A 489 37.75 -19.61 -15.26
CA MET A 489 39.18 -19.50 -14.97
C MET A 489 39.93 -20.76 -15.36
N GLN A 490 39.46 -21.95 -15.02
CA GLN A 490 40.13 -23.21 -15.35
C GLN A 490 40.23 -23.43 -16.87
N ARG A 491 39.22 -22.99 -17.64
CA ARG A 491 39.26 -23.03 -19.11
C ARG A 491 40.29 -22.07 -19.72
N GLN A 492 40.47 -20.88 -19.13
CA GLN A 492 41.42 -19.86 -19.64
C GLN A 492 42.84 -20.05 -19.09
N HIS A 493 42.96 -20.62 -17.89
CA HIS A 493 44.18 -20.79 -17.11
C HIS A 493 44.24 -22.20 -16.49
N PRO A 494 44.44 -23.25 -17.31
CA PRO A 494 44.42 -24.64 -16.86
C PRO A 494 45.55 -24.98 -15.88
N GLU A 495 46.56 -24.13 -15.75
CA GLU A 495 47.65 -24.24 -14.77
C GLU A 495 47.24 -23.90 -13.34
N LEU A 496 46.12 -23.22 -13.13
CA LEU A 496 45.62 -22.87 -11.80
C LEU A 496 44.93 -24.08 -11.15
N SER A 497 45.07 -24.21 -9.83
CA SER A 497 44.42 -25.25 -9.04
C SER A 497 43.18 -24.67 -8.36
N LEU A 498 42.02 -24.77 -9.02
CA LEU A 498 40.75 -24.22 -8.54
C LEU A 498 39.73 -25.30 -8.17
N ASP A 499 40.13 -26.57 -8.10
CA ASP A 499 39.25 -27.70 -7.76
C ASP A 499 38.53 -27.50 -6.42
N VAL A 500 39.20 -26.84 -5.47
CA VAL A 500 38.64 -26.48 -4.15
C VAL A 500 37.39 -25.60 -4.24
N LEU A 501 37.17 -24.91 -5.37
CA LEU A 501 36.03 -24.04 -5.64
C LEU A 501 34.93 -24.73 -6.47
N LEU A 502 35.24 -25.88 -7.10
CA LEU A 502 34.34 -26.64 -7.98
C LEU A 502 33.59 -27.77 -7.25
N LEU A 503 33.94 -28.06 -6.00
CA LEU A 503 33.34 -29.13 -5.20
C LEU A 503 32.27 -28.58 -4.23
N PRO A 504 30.99 -28.91 -4.47
CA PRO A 504 30.07 -29.15 -3.39
C PRO A 504 29.50 -30.55 -3.55
N ASP A 505 30.16 -31.57 -2.99
CA ASP A 505 29.50 -32.87 -2.84
C ASP A 505 28.22 -32.63 -2.02
N LYS A 506 27.07 -33.10 -2.54
CA LYS A 506 25.71 -32.93 -1.99
C LYS A 506 25.51 -33.46 -0.55
N HIS A 507 26.59 -33.94 0.08
CA HIS A 507 26.59 -34.57 1.38
C HIS A 507 27.49 -33.91 2.44
N ASN A 508 28.12 -32.76 2.18
CA ASN A 508 28.97 -32.11 3.20
C ASN A 508 28.78 -30.58 3.36
N SER A 509 27.53 -30.12 3.37
CA SER A 509 27.16 -28.70 3.54
C SER A 509 27.47 -28.10 4.93
N ALA A 510 28.08 -28.82 5.86
CA ALA A 510 28.18 -28.40 7.26
C ALA A 510 29.49 -27.67 7.66
N ALA A 511 30.53 -27.67 6.82
CA ALA A 511 31.87 -27.25 7.26
C ALA A 511 32.36 -25.88 6.74
N HIS A 512 31.58 -25.17 5.91
CA HIS A 512 32.00 -23.85 5.39
C HIS A 512 31.97 -22.76 6.46
N THR A 513 32.72 -21.68 6.26
CA THR A 513 32.87 -20.58 7.24
C THR A 513 32.31 -19.25 6.75
N SER A 514 31.36 -19.30 5.81
CA SER A 514 30.71 -18.11 5.26
C SER A 514 30.00 -17.32 6.36
N ILE A 515 30.02 -15.99 6.25
CA ILE A 515 29.43 -15.07 7.23
C ILE A 515 28.51 -14.10 6.51
N LEU A 516 27.24 -14.09 6.89
CA LEU A 516 26.32 -13.03 6.52
C LEU A 516 26.42 -11.91 7.55
N THR A 517 26.70 -10.71 7.06
CA THR A 517 26.73 -9.49 7.86
C THR A 517 25.65 -8.53 7.40
N LEU A 518 24.69 -8.28 8.28
CA LEU A 518 23.70 -7.23 8.15
C LEU A 518 24.38 -5.92 8.53
N LEU A 519 24.18 -4.87 7.74
CA LEU A 519 24.83 -3.58 7.90
C LEU A 519 23.77 -2.47 7.90
N GLY A 520 23.83 -1.58 8.90
CA GLY A 520 22.91 -0.46 9.05
C GLY A 520 23.67 0.86 9.12
N TYR A 521 23.49 1.71 8.11
CA TYR A 521 24.13 3.02 8.00
C TYR A 521 23.18 4.13 8.41
N THR A 522 23.70 5.09 9.17
CA THR A 522 23.01 6.34 9.51
C THR A 522 23.98 7.50 9.44
N VAL A 523 23.51 8.68 9.03
CA VAL A 523 24.35 9.89 8.94
C VAL A 523 24.17 10.75 10.19
N GLY A 524 25.21 10.79 11.02
CA GLY A 524 25.24 11.59 12.26
C GLY A 524 25.62 13.07 12.06
N THR A 525 25.57 13.85 13.16
CA THR A 525 25.84 15.31 13.18
C THR A 525 27.22 15.74 12.68
N ARG A 526 28.22 14.84 12.65
CA ARG A 526 29.57 15.10 12.11
C ARG A 526 29.61 15.29 10.58
N HIS A 527 28.54 14.94 9.88
CA HIS A 527 28.41 15.05 8.42
C HIS A 527 27.42 16.15 8.00
N LYS A 528 27.05 17.06 8.92
CA LYS A 528 26.19 18.21 8.61
C LYS A 528 26.98 19.25 7.79
N PRO A 529 26.42 19.77 6.67
CA PRO A 529 27.07 20.84 5.92
C PRO A 529 27.14 22.10 6.79
N GLY A 530 28.35 22.63 7.03
CA GLY A 530 28.54 23.90 7.75
C GLY A 530 29.76 24.03 8.67
N LYS A 531 30.52 22.96 8.95
CA LYS A 531 31.83 23.08 9.62
C LYS A 531 32.95 23.02 8.59
N LYS A 532 33.91 23.94 8.66
CA LYS A 532 35.03 24.14 7.70
C LYS A 532 35.98 22.93 7.46
N ASN A 533 35.68 21.74 7.98
CA ASN A 533 36.38 20.46 7.73
C ASN A 533 35.43 19.23 7.66
N SER A 534 34.13 19.41 7.40
CA SER A 534 33.08 18.37 7.60
C SER A 534 32.74 17.47 6.40
N SER A 535 33.53 17.50 5.32
CA SER A 535 33.51 16.43 4.33
C SER A 535 34.89 15.77 4.31
N LYS A 536 34.96 14.44 4.48
CA LYS A 536 35.98 13.53 3.90
C LYS A 536 36.07 12.14 4.55
N SER A 537 35.64 11.94 5.79
CA SER A 537 35.75 10.62 6.43
C SER A 537 34.70 9.65 5.89
N PRO A 538 35.07 8.45 5.42
CA PRO A 538 34.11 7.45 4.99
C PRO A 538 33.32 6.89 6.19
N LEU A 539 32.09 6.42 5.95
CA LEU A 539 31.28 5.66 6.91
C LEU A 539 31.92 4.30 7.21
N VAL A 540 32.54 3.67 6.21
CA VAL A 540 33.38 2.49 6.36
C VAL A 540 34.69 2.74 5.63
N ALA A 541 35.80 2.63 6.35
CA ALA A 541 37.13 2.87 5.80
C ALA A 541 37.46 1.97 4.59
N SER A 542 38.42 2.40 3.77
CA SER A 542 38.87 1.61 2.62
C SER A 542 39.50 0.30 3.07
N HIS A 543 39.07 -0.81 2.49
CA HIS A 543 39.57 -2.16 2.79
C HIS A 543 39.40 -3.10 1.59
N THR A 544 39.99 -4.29 1.70
CA THR A 544 39.66 -5.45 0.87
C THR A 544 39.02 -6.53 1.74
N ASP A 545 38.26 -7.42 1.10
CA ASP A 545 37.63 -8.55 1.78
C ASP A 545 38.55 -9.75 1.79
N VAL A 546 38.59 -10.49 2.90
CA VAL A 546 39.54 -11.60 3.10
C VAL A 546 39.10 -12.90 2.41
N GLY A 547 37.79 -13.09 2.17
CA GLY A 547 37.23 -14.36 1.71
C GLY A 547 37.48 -14.67 0.22
N VAL A 548 36.64 -15.54 -0.33
CA VAL A 548 36.66 -15.91 -1.76
C VAL A 548 35.98 -14.81 -2.59
N ILE A 549 34.70 -14.57 -2.32
CA ILE A 549 33.92 -13.46 -2.85
C ILE A 549 33.09 -12.84 -1.72
N THR A 550 32.63 -11.61 -1.95
CA THR A 550 31.53 -11.01 -1.19
C THR A 550 30.35 -10.82 -2.12
N MET A 551 29.18 -11.29 -1.68
CA MET A 551 27.90 -11.06 -2.35
C MET A 551 27.05 -10.10 -1.53
N LEU A 552 26.63 -9.00 -2.13
CA LEU A 552 26.06 -7.87 -1.40
C LEU A 552 24.73 -7.42 -2.00
N LEU A 553 23.69 -7.44 -1.18
CA LEU A 553 22.35 -6.93 -1.49
C LEU A 553 22.10 -5.61 -0.74
N PHE A 554 21.40 -4.66 -1.38
CA PHE A 554 21.10 -3.34 -0.83
C PHE A 554 19.61 -2.99 -0.93
N ASP A 555 19.10 -2.17 -0.01
CA ASP A 555 17.72 -1.66 -0.03
C ASP A 555 17.46 -0.47 -0.98
N GLY A 556 18.50 0.32 -1.28
CA GLY A 556 18.42 1.48 -2.18
C GLY A 556 19.63 2.41 -2.03
N PRO A 557 19.57 3.67 -2.54
CA PRO A 557 20.68 4.62 -2.55
C PRO A 557 20.92 5.24 -1.17
N GLY A 558 19.86 5.44 -0.38
CA GLY A 558 19.90 5.82 1.05
C GLY A 558 20.94 6.90 1.41
N CYS A 559 21.39 6.90 2.66
CA CYS A 559 22.36 7.87 3.15
C CYS A 559 23.85 7.46 2.94
N ALA A 560 24.12 6.38 2.21
CA ALA A 560 25.46 5.80 2.09
C ALA A 560 25.73 5.30 0.67
N LYS A 561 26.96 5.43 0.16
CA LYS A 561 27.38 4.95 -1.17
C LYS A 561 28.58 4.03 -1.08
N LEU A 562 28.56 2.94 -1.84
CA LEU A 562 29.71 2.06 -2.03
C LEU A 562 30.60 2.65 -3.12
N GLN A 563 31.89 2.79 -2.84
CA GLN A 563 32.90 3.22 -3.80
C GLN A 563 33.99 2.16 -3.92
N ARG A 564 34.49 1.94 -5.13
CA ARG A 564 35.67 1.11 -5.41
C ARG A 564 36.81 1.95 -5.98
N SER A 565 38.05 1.52 -5.77
CA SER A 565 39.24 2.18 -6.30
C SER A 565 39.32 2.02 -7.81
N ASP A 566 39.76 3.06 -8.52
CA ASP A 566 40.08 2.99 -9.96
C ASP A 566 41.54 2.56 -10.24
N GLY A 567 42.31 2.27 -9.19
CA GLY A 567 43.73 1.90 -9.30
C GLY A 567 44.69 3.08 -9.53
N SER A 568 44.18 4.28 -9.82
CA SER A 568 44.96 5.52 -10.04
C SER A 568 44.93 6.49 -8.85
N GLY A 569 44.40 6.03 -7.70
CA GLY A 569 44.20 6.83 -6.49
C GLY A 569 42.83 7.54 -6.43
N GLY A 570 41.99 7.36 -7.46
CA GLY A 570 40.60 7.81 -7.47
C GLY A 570 39.61 6.75 -6.99
N TRP A 571 38.35 7.16 -6.87
CA TRP A 571 37.25 6.34 -6.36
C TRP A 571 36.04 6.46 -7.29
N VAL A 572 35.45 5.33 -7.64
CA VAL A 572 34.27 5.22 -8.52
C VAL A 572 33.08 4.74 -7.70
N ASP A 573 31.95 5.44 -7.81
CA ASP A 573 30.69 5.02 -7.21
C ASP A 573 30.18 3.73 -7.88
N VAL A 574 29.92 2.69 -7.09
CA VAL A 574 29.19 1.51 -7.56
C VAL A 574 27.72 1.91 -7.74
N GLN A 575 27.30 2.02 -9.00
CA GLN A 575 25.94 2.41 -9.36
C GLN A 575 25.00 1.25 -9.04
N LEU A 576 23.93 1.53 -8.31
CA LEU A 576 22.93 0.56 -7.88
C LEU A 576 21.53 1.09 -8.21
N PRO A 577 20.55 0.20 -8.44
CA PRO A 577 19.18 0.62 -8.65
C PRO A 577 18.62 1.33 -7.40
N SER A 578 17.68 2.25 -7.61
CA SER A 578 17.12 3.05 -6.51
C SER A 578 16.28 2.24 -5.50
N VAL A 579 15.84 1.05 -5.90
CA VAL A 579 15.06 0.09 -5.11
C VAL A 579 15.43 -1.33 -5.55
N VAL A 580 15.12 -2.35 -4.75
CA VAL A 580 15.26 -3.76 -5.15
C VAL A 580 14.27 -4.08 -6.29
N PRO A 581 14.76 -4.40 -7.50
CA PRO A 581 13.92 -4.75 -8.66
C PRO A 581 13.24 -6.13 -8.52
N GLU A 582 12.37 -6.48 -9.48
CA GLU A 582 11.72 -7.81 -9.55
C GLU A 582 12.72 -8.96 -9.67
N ASP A 583 13.79 -8.76 -10.44
CA ASP A 583 14.93 -9.67 -10.49
C ASP A 583 16.10 -9.02 -9.72
N PRO A 584 16.35 -9.42 -8.45
CA PRO A 584 17.29 -8.73 -7.58
C PRO A 584 18.70 -8.64 -8.15
N ILE A 585 19.28 -7.44 -8.07
CA ILE A 585 20.66 -7.18 -8.50
C ILE A 585 21.58 -7.27 -7.30
N LEU A 586 22.60 -8.10 -7.40
CA LEU A 586 23.61 -8.33 -6.36
C LEU A 586 24.96 -7.75 -6.81
N VAL A 587 25.70 -7.16 -5.88
CA VAL A 587 27.10 -6.78 -6.13
C VAL A 587 27.98 -7.97 -5.74
N ILE A 588 28.84 -8.38 -6.66
CA ILE A 588 29.88 -9.37 -6.42
C ILE A 588 31.22 -8.65 -6.41
N ASN A 589 32.01 -8.85 -5.37
CA ASN A 589 33.42 -8.46 -5.40
C ASN A 589 34.34 -9.62 -5.02
N ILE A 590 35.51 -9.63 -5.66
CA ILE A 590 36.57 -10.59 -5.41
C ILE A 590 37.22 -10.30 -4.06
N GLY A 591 37.44 -11.34 -3.26
CA GLY A 591 38.21 -11.28 -2.03
C GLY A 591 39.65 -11.73 -2.22
N ASP A 592 40.46 -11.49 -1.20
CA ASP A 592 41.91 -11.73 -1.21
C ASP A 592 42.25 -13.21 -1.46
N CYS A 593 41.43 -14.15 -0.97
CA CYS A 593 41.67 -15.59 -1.17
C CYS A 593 41.61 -15.95 -2.65
N LEU A 594 40.54 -15.53 -3.33
CA LEU A 594 40.37 -15.81 -4.75
C LEU A 594 41.38 -15.03 -5.59
N SER A 595 41.74 -13.81 -5.19
CA SER A 595 42.80 -13.06 -5.85
C SER A 595 44.15 -13.78 -5.77
N GLU A 596 44.55 -14.30 -4.61
CA GLU A 596 45.79 -15.06 -4.48
C GLU A 596 45.74 -16.41 -5.23
N LEU A 597 44.62 -17.13 -5.17
CA LEU A 597 44.41 -18.40 -5.90
C LEU A 597 44.49 -18.23 -7.43
N THR A 598 44.04 -17.09 -7.94
CA THR A 598 44.09 -16.76 -9.37
C THR A 598 45.38 -16.03 -9.77
N HIS A 599 46.40 -16.02 -8.89
CA HIS A 599 47.65 -15.28 -9.11
C HIS A 599 47.43 -13.81 -9.52
N HIS A 600 46.42 -13.19 -8.91
CA HIS A 600 45.98 -11.80 -9.14
C HIS A 600 45.41 -11.51 -10.54
N VAL A 601 45.06 -12.52 -11.33
CA VAL A 601 44.25 -12.34 -12.54
C VAL A 601 42.90 -11.69 -12.18
N LEU A 602 42.30 -12.09 -11.05
CA LEU A 602 41.15 -11.42 -10.47
C LEU A 602 41.61 -10.51 -9.33
N PRO A 603 41.47 -9.17 -9.44
CA PRO A 603 41.95 -8.25 -8.42
C PRO A 603 40.99 -8.19 -7.23
N SER A 604 41.53 -8.28 -6.00
CA SER A 604 40.81 -7.92 -4.78
C SER A 604 40.86 -6.40 -4.59
N THR A 605 39.79 -5.71 -4.99
CA THR A 605 39.80 -4.25 -5.14
C THR A 605 39.40 -3.52 -3.87
N LEU A 606 40.19 -2.48 -3.53
CA LEU A 606 39.90 -1.58 -2.41
C LEU A 606 38.52 -0.93 -2.58
N HIS A 607 37.72 -1.00 -1.55
CA HIS A 607 36.39 -0.39 -1.52
C HIS A 607 36.10 0.25 -0.16
N ARG A 608 35.19 1.23 -0.16
CA ARG A 608 34.79 2.01 1.02
C ARG A 608 33.32 2.39 0.95
N VAL A 609 32.74 2.78 2.08
CA VAL A 609 31.39 3.36 2.12
C VAL A 609 31.47 4.81 2.54
N VAL A 610 30.90 5.73 1.78
CA VAL A 610 30.87 7.17 2.07
C VAL A 610 29.45 7.64 2.31
N ALA A 611 29.27 8.75 3.04
CA ALA A 611 27.94 9.32 3.24
C ALA A 611 27.44 10.01 1.97
N ASP A 612 26.19 9.76 1.58
CA ASP A 612 25.49 10.62 0.62
C ASP A 612 24.83 11.77 1.37
N THR A 613 25.35 12.99 1.20
CA THR A 613 24.79 14.17 1.88
C THR A 613 23.44 14.63 1.30
N LYS A 614 23.02 14.10 0.15
CA LYS A 614 21.74 14.43 -0.48
C LYS A 614 20.55 13.70 0.14
N CYS A 615 20.78 12.53 0.76
CA CYS A 615 19.74 11.70 1.33
C CYS A 615 20.05 11.38 2.79
N LYS A 616 19.04 11.44 3.66
CA LYS A 616 19.19 11.21 5.11
C LYS A 616 18.61 9.88 5.58
N ASP A 617 17.93 9.17 4.69
CA ASP A 617 17.25 7.94 5.04
C ASP A 617 18.28 6.83 5.36
N PRO A 618 18.13 6.11 6.48
CA PRO A 618 19.01 5.00 6.82
C PRO A 618 19.11 4.00 5.66
N ARG A 619 20.31 3.43 5.48
CA ARG A 619 20.57 2.43 4.43
C ARG A 619 20.90 1.08 5.06
N HIS A 620 20.39 0.00 4.49
CA HIS A 620 20.64 -1.36 4.94
C HIS A 620 21.22 -2.23 3.82
N CYS A 621 22.15 -3.10 4.17
CA CYS A 621 22.64 -4.10 3.25
C CYS A 621 22.96 -5.43 3.93
N LEU A 622 23.00 -6.47 3.10
CA LEU A 622 23.28 -7.85 3.48
C LEU A 622 24.54 -8.29 2.73
N ALA A 623 25.65 -8.40 3.43
CA ALA A 623 26.94 -8.80 2.89
C ALA A 623 27.24 -10.26 3.26
N LEU A 624 27.15 -11.18 2.29
CA LEU A 624 27.60 -12.55 2.46
C LEU A 624 29.08 -12.64 2.08
N PHE A 625 29.94 -12.80 3.08
CA PHE A 625 31.36 -13.10 2.91
C PHE A 625 31.54 -14.61 2.75
N MET A 626 31.86 -15.07 1.54
CA MET A 626 32.02 -16.49 1.28
C MET A 626 33.38 -16.99 1.79
N GLY A 627 33.34 -18.01 2.64
CA GLY A 627 34.51 -18.68 3.18
C GLY A 627 34.47 -20.18 2.90
N LEU A 628 35.65 -20.79 2.80
CA LEU A 628 35.79 -22.23 2.57
C LEU A 628 35.76 -23.02 3.88
N ASP A 629 35.75 -24.35 3.75
CA ASP A 629 36.04 -25.26 4.85
C ASP A 629 37.43 -24.94 5.44
N PRO A 630 37.60 -24.83 6.77
CA PRO A 630 38.90 -24.65 7.41
C PRO A 630 39.99 -25.62 6.96
N ALA A 631 39.62 -26.86 6.67
CA ALA A 631 40.50 -27.94 6.22
C ALA A 631 40.66 -27.99 4.68
N ALA A 632 40.02 -27.08 3.94
CA ALA A 632 40.20 -26.99 2.50
C ALA A 632 41.67 -26.68 2.17
N SER A 633 42.24 -27.47 1.26
CA SER A 633 43.63 -27.36 0.83
C SER A 633 43.71 -26.35 -0.33
N LEU A 634 44.46 -25.27 -0.13
CA LEU A 634 44.73 -24.25 -1.13
C LEU A 634 46.13 -24.41 -1.71
N THR A 635 46.26 -24.27 -3.03
CA THR A 635 47.57 -24.17 -3.69
C THR A 635 47.80 -22.74 -4.15
N ILE A 636 48.70 -22.02 -3.48
CA ILE A 636 49.02 -20.61 -3.77
C ILE A 636 50.51 -20.52 -4.05
N GLN A 637 50.90 -20.07 -5.24
CA GLN A 637 52.31 -19.90 -5.64
C GLN A 637 53.16 -21.19 -5.47
N GLY A 638 52.55 -22.37 -5.62
CA GLY A 638 53.21 -23.67 -5.48
C GLY A 638 53.31 -24.21 -4.04
N GLU A 639 52.84 -23.46 -3.04
CA GLU A 639 52.70 -23.95 -1.67
C GLU A 639 51.28 -24.44 -1.40
N THR A 640 51.17 -25.59 -0.73
CA THR A 640 49.90 -26.12 -0.24
C THR A 640 49.67 -25.70 1.20
N ILE A 641 48.54 -25.06 1.49
CA ILE A 641 48.17 -24.56 2.82
C ILE A 641 46.69 -24.77 3.09
N PHE A 642 46.31 -25.08 4.34
CA PHE A 642 44.91 -25.13 4.73
C PHE A 642 44.30 -23.73 4.81
N TYR A 643 43.03 -23.59 4.42
CA TYR A 643 42.33 -22.30 4.39
C TYR A 643 42.35 -21.58 5.75
N GLU A 644 42.21 -22.31 6.87
CA GLU A 644 42.29 -21.70 8.20
C GLU A 644 43.65 -21.04 8.46
N ASP A 645 44.73 -21.72 8.11
CA ASP A 645 46.10 -21.24 8.30
C ASP A 645 46.42 -20.09 7.35
N TRP A 646 45.95 -20.18 6.10
CA TRP A 646 46.01 -19.09 5.13
C TRP A 646 45.33 -17.83 5.68
N ARG A 647 44.11 -17.97 6.21
CA ARG A 647 43.34 -16.86 6.77
C ARG A 647 44.04 -16.24 7.98
N LYS A 648 44.60 -17.06 8.88
CA LYS A 648 45.41 -16.59 10.02
C LYS A 648 46.64 -15.81 9.55
N ARG A 649 47.39 -16.33 8.56
CA ARG A 649 48.55 -15.65 7.97
C ARG A 649 48.16 -14.32 7.33
N ARG A 650 47.06 -14.27 6.57
CA ARG A 650 46.55 -13.06 5.92
C ARG A 650 46.21 -11.96 6.93
N ILE A 651 45.54 -12.31 8.04
CA ILE A 651 45.21 -11.36 9.11
C ILE A 651 46.48 -10.89 9.85
N ALA A 652 47.39 -11.81 10.14
CA ALA A 652 48.65 -11.50 10.80
C ALA A 652 49.52 -10.54 9.97
N ARG A 653 49.59 -10.73 8.64
CA ARG A 653 50.28 -9.82 7.70
C ARG A 653 49.76 -8.39 7.85
N SER A 654 48.44 -8.17 7.89
CA SER A 654 47.87 -6.83 8.09
C SER A 654 48.22 -6.22 9.44
N GLN A 655 48.16 -7.01 10.50
CA GLN A 655 48.52 -6.54 11.85
C GLN A 655 50.00 -6.18 11.98
N GLN A 656 50.87 -6.88 11.25
CA GLN A 656 52.29 -6.55 11.20
C GLN A 656 52.53 -5.23 10.46
N VAL A 657 51.90 -5.01 9.30
CA VAL A 657 51.97 -3.74 8.56
C VAL A 657 51.50 -2.57 9.43
N LEU A 658 50.42 -2.74 10.21
CA LEU A 658 49.95 -1.77 11.21
C LEU A 658 51.02 -1.41 12.24
N LYS A 659 51.70 -2.43 12.81
CA LYS A 659 52.74 -2.23 13.83
C LYS A 659 53.97 -1.53 13.26
N GLU A 660 54.36 -1.87 12.04
CA GLU A 660 55.51 -1.25 11.35
C GLU A 660 55.22 0.20 10.95
N ALA A 661 53.97 0.53 10.59
CA ALA A 661 53.54 1.90 10.36
C ALA A 661 53.57 2.74 11.65
N SER A 662 53.13 2.17 12.80
CA SER A 662 53.18 2.84 14.11
C SER A 662 54.58 3.08 14.67
N ASN A 663 55.59 2.30 14.25
CA ASN A 663 56.97 2.49 14.71
C ASN A 663 57.74 3.53 13.85
N LYS A 664 57.12 4.05 12.78
CA LYS A 664 57.70 5.08 11.89
C LYS A 664 57.11 6.48 12.10
N GLU A 665 56.05 6.61 12.91
CA GLU A 665 55.53 7.87 13.46
C GLU A 665 56.17 8.16 14.81
#